data_AF-A0A511N9E9-F1
#
_entry.id   AF-A0A511N9E9-F1
#
_cell.length_a   1.000
_cell.length_b   1.000
_cell.length_c   1.000
_cell.angle_alpha   90.00
_cell.angle_beta   90.00
_cell.angle_gamma   90.00
#
_symmetry.space_group_name_H-M   'P 1'
#
loop_
_entity.id
_entity.type
_entity.pdbx_description
1 polymer ?
#
loop_
_entity_poly.entity_id
_entity_poly.type
_entity_poly.pdbx_seq_one_letter_code
_entity_poly.pdbx_strand_id
1 'polypeptide(L)'
;MRLSAYTEVSTDTFIFLSLHQGYAMTTERSVAILLDFVYEYQRELLRGMQARLKSQGVRSVVFVGRELHPTETHVQQANEVYRMLHPENHLGVLVVAASLGFRSTDSQLQAFYEGFNLPVVTVSRKTPPHRVVQVDNRPGMVALMQHLLGDCGYRKFVFLRGTEGHEDARVREEVFCEMLQSHGVRPEEQVRLQGEFYGPRTEMELRKLLAQTRDFDTVVAANDEMALVALDTLKAHGLRVPEDVAVVGFDDAVGTAFVDPPLTTVRQPLFQQGWHAADLLMQQVQGSVTPEILLLDTEVVIRESTCMPEQPTEELGAFLTSSHAPLLKMLHEAVAHSEQERFLRELDLHLQNFPSHDEEAQAMHLLELLEAEATRNLTAEQLPQLRAVLFQTRRLLERRQFFRVSRTSFMPDRNTSQLQRLELNLISQTQWDSLKQDLAQYLRWSGIDGVSVVLHSQHAPHQDGPHRLFFSTHPEATEGPSWHDLLPADHLLVLPLFVRSTHLGLLLVDSHQAQQMNVEHLQHLISSGLHHVQFTQQQRRYTLELEKHIDQRETEVAQLSQQMEYLAIHDEVTGLPNKTLFHARLEQVIQRSQQEGQFDYAVLFLDLDRFKKINDTYGHRTGDVFLHALAERLQSSLRPYDLVARFGGDEFAVLLQGVPHLVGVQEVVIRLQRELSQPCWIGGQHIQTTVSVGMVRGDARYTHPEELLRDADIAMYEAKKLGGGQSRLFEVHMHEQVSDRTRLESDLREVLMQRGLGVHYQPILNLCTGRIDGFEALARWIHPQRGFVSPAAFIPVAEESGWIIELDRQVLEAACRQVACWNRSWPEEPGISVSANLSTIQFSRADLLPAIKEILQNTGLPARLLHLEITESLLLQRDSIVLENIRMLQQLGICLHIDDFGTGYSSLGYLQEFQASTLKIDRSFIQRMLQDTKCLELVRTIITMAHNLGMTVVAEGVEEKEQQEWLTEAGCEYLQGYLFSRPLPADQAEALLERTLNAALFQQERVTRGGQG
;
A
#
# COMPACT_ATOMS: atom_id res chain seq x y z
N MET A 1 -32.14 24.96 3.98
CA MET A 1 -33.40 24.23 3.72
C MET A 1 -33.04 22.99 2.90
N ARG A 2 -33.38 21.79 3.38
CA ARG A 2 -33.21 20.45 2.78
C ARG A 2 -31.78 19.92 2.57
N LEU A 3 -31.35 18.97 3.42
CA LEU A 3 -31.35 17.52 3.19
C LEU A 3 -30.47 16.84 4.27
N SER A 4 -31.11 16.20 5.25
CA SER A 4 -30.46 15.25 6.17
C SER A 4 -31.45 14.10 6.41
N ALA A 5 -31.21 12.97 5.77
CA ALA A 5 -31.86 11.70 6.06
C ALA A 5 -30.96 10.57 5.57
N TYR A 6 -30.97 9.47 6.31
CA TYR A 6 -30.18 8.24 6.18
C TYR A 6 -28.83 8.22 6.90
N THR A 7 -28.88 7.87 8.19
CA THR A 7 -28.07 6.77 8.75
C THR A 7 -28.66 6.36 10.09
N GLU A 8 -29.15 5.12 10.15
CA GLU A 8 -29.23 4.19 11.29
C GLU A 8 -30.42 3.26 11.04
N VAL A 9 -30.17 2.14 10.34
CA VAL A 9 -31.09 1.00 10.38
C VAL A 9 -30.48 0.01 11.37
N SER A 10 -31.13 -0.08 12.52
CA SER A 10 -30.84 -0.98 13.61
C SER A 10 -30.85 -2.44 13.16
N THR A 11 -29.78 -3.16 13.48
CA THR A 11 -29.86 -4.56 13.86
C THR A 11 -30.83 -4.69 15.05
N ASP A 12 -31.64 -5.75 15.06
CA ASP A 12 -32.67 -6.08 16.04
C ASP A 12 -34.07 -5.49 15.78
N THR A 13 -34.85 -6.20 14.97
CA THR A 13 -36.32 -6.18 15.09
C THR A 13 -36.86 -7.61 15.07
N PHE A 14 -36.90 -8.21 16.27
CA PHE A 14 -37.70 -9.41 16.54
C PHE A 14 -39.18 -9.00 16.58
N ILE A 15 -40.00 -9.55 15.69
CA ILE A 15 -41.46 -9.56 15.83
C ILE A 15 -41.84 -10.91 16.42
N PHE A 16 -42.10 -10.93 17.73
CA PHE A 16 -42.80 -12.03 18.39
C PHE A 16 -44.27 -11.99 17.98
N LEU A 17 -44.75 -13.02 17.26
CA LEU A 17 -46.16 -13.37 17.18
C LEU A 17 -46.32 -14.83 17.58
N SER A 18 -46.63 -15.02 18.86
CA SER A 18 -47.11 -16.27 19.44
C SER A 18 -48.51 -16.57 18.91
N LEU A 19 -48.71 -17.68 18.18
CA LEU A 19 -50.00 -18.35 18.03
C LEU A 19 -49.83 -19.88 17.86
N HIS A 20 -50.14 -20.58 18.96
CA HIS A 20 -50.86 -21.86 19.11
C HIS A 20 -50.49 -23.18 18.36
N GLN A 21 -50.35 -24.20 19.22
CA GLN A 21 -50.97 -25.54 19.20
C GLN A 21 -50.51 -26.59 18.17
N GLY A 22 -49.83 -27.61 18.71
CA GLY A 22 -50.32 -28.99 18.62
C GLY A 22 -49.62 -29.90 17.61
N TYR A 23 -48.43 -30.40 17.94
CA TYR A 23 -47.98 -31.71 17.48
C TYR A 23 -47.28 -32.45 18.64
N ALA A 24 -47.70 -33.69 18.86
CA ALA A 24 -47.13 -34.56 19.87
C ALA A 24 -45.70 -34.93 19.48
N MET A 25 -44.74 -34.70 20.38
CA MET A 25 -43.37 -35.20 20.24
C MET A 25 -43.43 -36.72 20.02
N THR A 26 -43.00 -37.21 18.86
CA THR A 26 -42.89 -38.66 18.63
C THR A 26 -41.71 -39.20 19.41
N THR A 27 -41.99 -39.97 20.45
CA THR A 27 -41.04 -40.58 21.39
C THR A 27 -40.35 -41.86 20.85
N GLU A 28 -40.39 -42.12 19.55
CA GLU A 28 -39.86 -43.35 18.94
C GLU A 28 -38.37 -43.20 18.57
N ARG A 29 -37.51 -44.00 19.19
CA ARG A 29 -36.07 -44.05 18.87
C ARG A 29 -35.82 -44.66 17.49
N SER A 30 -34.84 -44.14 16.76
CA SER A 30 -34.45 -44.62 15.41
C SER A 30 -33.18 -45.48 15.45
N VAL A 31 -32.75 -46.04 14.32
CA VAL A 31 -31.40 -46.61 14.16
C VAL A 31 -30.52 -45.63 13.40
N ALA A 32 -29.33 -45.37 13.94
CA ALA A 32 -28.35 -44.55 13.24
C ALA A 32 -27.55 -45.39 12.24
N ILE A 33 -27.35 -44.88 11.03
CA ILE A 33 -26.54 -45.53 10.00
C ILE A 33 -25.39 -44.59 9.61
N LEU A 34 -24.16 -45.06 9.72
CA LEU A 34 -22.95 -44.27 9.47
C LEU A 34 -22.23 -44.74 8.21
N LEU A 35 -21.96 -43.79 7.32
CA LEU A 35 -21.20 -43.98 6.08
C LEU A 35 -20.56 -42.64 5.64
N ASP A 36 -19.61 -42.72 4.73
CA ASP A 36 -18.73 -41.63 4.27
C ASP A 36 -19.07 -41.09 2.86
N PHE A 37 -19.84 -41.83 2.08
CA PHE A 37 -20.39 -41.43 0.78
C PHE A 37 -21.55 -42.33 0.35
N VAL A 38 -22.43 -41.84 -0.53
CA VAL A 38 -23.58 -42.60 -1.05
C VAL A 38 -23.34 -42.90 -2.54
N TYR A 39 -22.55 -43.95 -2.82
CA TYR A 39 -22.44 -44.53 -4.17
C TYR A 39 -23.31 -45.79 -4.30
N GLU A 40 -23.28 -46.41 -5.48
CA GLU A 40 -24.03 -47.63 -5.82
C GLU A 40 -23.96 -48.70 -4.72
N TYR A 41 -22.74 -48.99 -4.24
CA TYR A 41 -22.48 -49.94 -3.17
C TYR A 41 -23.22 -49.60 -1.87
N GLN A 42 -23.03 -48.39 -1.33
CA GLN A 42 -23.71 -47.96 -0.11
C GLN A 42 -25.22 -47.86 -0.30
N ARG A 43 -25.69 -47.50 -1.51
CA ARG A 43 -27.11 -47.40 -1.81
C ARG A 43 -27.81 -48.75 -1.69
N GLU A 44 -27.22 -49.81 -2.21
CA GLU A 44 -27.78 -51.17 -2.10
C GLU A 44 -27.74 -51.70 -0.65
N LEU A 45 -26.66 -51.43 0.08
CA LEU A 45 -26.60 -51.70 1.52
C LEU A 45 -27.70 -50.96 2.30
N LEU A 46 -27.85 -49.65 2.05
CA LEU A 46 -28.86 -48.81 2.69
C LEU A 46 -30.28 -49.30 2.37
N ARG A 47 -30.56 -49.67 1.11
CA ARG A 47 -31.84 -50.25 0.71
C ARG A 47 -32.18 -51.49 1.53
N GLY A 48 -31.22 -52.41 1.67
CA GLY A 48 -31.38 -53.59 2.52
C GLY A 48 -31.63 -53.24 3.99
N MET A 49 -30.82 -52.37 4.57
CA MET A 49 -30.95 -51.95 5.97
C MET A 49 -32.30 -51.30 6.24
N GLN A 50 -32.68 -50.32 5.41
CA GLN A 50 -33.91 -49.56 5.55
C GLN A 50 -35.15 -50.42 5.34
N ALA A 51 -35.12 -51.33 4.36
CA ALA A 51 -36.18 -52.32 4.21
C ALA A 51 -36.38 -53.09 5.52
N ARG A 52 -35.30 -53.49 6.21
CA ARG A 52 -35.40 -54.28 7.45
C ARG A 52 -36.01 -53.50 8.57
N LEU A 53 -35.48 -52.32 8.80
CA LEU A 53 -35.96 -51.44 9.84
C LEU A 53 -37.43 -51.09 9.61
N LYS A 54 -37.80 -50.76 8.36
CA LYS A 54 -39.19 -50.49 7.96
C LYS A 54 -40.12 -51.69 8.19
N SER A 55 -39.68 -52.91 7.87
CA SER A 55 -40.46 -54.13 8.13
C SER A 55 -40.75 -54.38 9.62
N GLN A 56 -39.97 -53.75 10.51
CA GLN A 56 -40.13 -53.80 11.97
C GLN A 56 -40.73 -52.52 12.56
N GLY A 57 -41.14 -51.55 11.74
CA GLY A 57 -41.65 -50.25 12.20
C GLY A 57 -40.59 -49.35 12.84
N VAL A 58 -39.31 -49.56 12.54
CA VAL A 58 -38.19 -48.79 13.09
C VAL A 58 -37.68 -47.79 12.06
N ARG A 59 -37.50 -46.55 12.49
CA ARG A 59 -36.98 -45.42 11.70
C ARG A 59 -35.47 -45.48 11.57
N SER A 60 -34.90 -44.78 10.59
CA SER A 60 -33.43 -44.67 10.46
C SER A 60 -32.96 -43.24 10.18
N VAL A 61 -31.86 -42.84 10.80
CA VAL A 61 -31.15 -41.61 10.48
C VAL A 61 -29.78 -41.97 9.91
N VAL A 62 -29.54 -41.58 8.67
CA VAL A 62 -28.32 -41.86 7.93
C VAL A 62 -27.42 -40.64 7.99
N PHE A 63 -26.26 -40.76 8.63
CA PHE A 63 -25.26 -39.70 8.71
C PHE A 63 -24.17 -39.95 7.69
N VAL A 64 -23.97 -38.97 6.79
CA VAL A 64 -22.95 -39.03 5.73
C VAL A 64 -21.85 -38.02 6.03
N GLY A 65 -20.76 -38.49 6.61
CA GLY A 65 -19.57 -37.67 6.86
C GLY A 65 -18.50 -37.98 5.83
N ARG A 66 -17.27 -38.21 6.30
CA ARG A 66 -16.13 -38.67 5.51
C ARG A 66 -15.36 -39.75 6.30
N GLU A 67 -14.23 -40.18 5.77
CA GLU A 67 -13.30 -41.10 6.46
C GLU A 67 -12.89 -40.53 7.83
N LEU A 68 -12.84 -41.38 8.88
CA LEU A 68 -12.65 -40.95 10.28
C LEU A 68 -11.26 -40.41 10.63
N HIS A 69 -10.21 -40.87 9.96
CA HIS A 69 -8.83 -40.43 10.21
C HIS A 69 -8.16 -39.76 9.00
N PRO A 70 -8.71 -38.64 8.51
CA PRO A 70 -8.11 -37.93 7.41
C PRO A 70 -7.01 -37.00 7.92
N THR A 71 -5.94 -36.85 7.14
CA THR A 71 -4.86 -35.87 7.39
C THR A 71 -5.32 -34.43 7.16
N GLU A 72 -6.46 -34.24 6.50
CA GLU A 72 -6.96 -32.95 6.04
C GLU A 72 -8.06 -32.40 6.96
N THR A 73 -7.89 -31.17 7.43
CA THR A 73 -8.77 -30.53 8.42
C THR A 73 -10.21 -30.38 7.96
N HIS A 74 -10.45 -30.15 6.66
CA HIS A 74 -11.80 -30.03 6.12
C HIS A 74 -12.58 -31.35 6.14
N VAL A 75 -11.89 -32.48 5.98
CA VAL A 75 -12.48 -33.81 6.09
C VAL A 75 -12.81 -34.13 7.55
N GLN A 76 -11.98 -33.69 8.50
CA GLN A 76 -12.27 -33.78 9.94
C GLN A 76 -13.52 -32.98 10.33
N GLN A 77 -13.70 -31.78 9.74
CA GLN A 77 -14.91 -30.98 9.95
C GLN A 77 -16.15 -31.65 9.35
N ALA A 78 -16.03 -32.36 8.22
CA ALA A 78 -17.15 -33.10 7.65
C ALA A 78 -17.65 -34.24 8.57
N ASN A 79 -16.78 -34.76 9.41
CA ASN A 79 -17.12 -35.79 10.40
C ASN A 79 -17.83 -35.25 11.64
N GLU A 80 -18.01 -33.93 11.78
CA GLU A 80 -18.85 -33.36 12.85
C GLU A 80 -20.29 -33.89 12.79
N VAL A 81 -20.76 -34.29 11.61
CA VAL A 81 -22.08 -34.90 11.42
C VAL A 81 -22.26 -36.17 12.26
N TYR A 82 -21.21 -36.96 12.48
CA TYR A 82 -21.28 -38.17 13.31
C TYR A 82 -21.40 -37.86 14.80
N ARG A 83 -20.93 -36.69 15.24
CA ARG A 83 -21.05 -36.24 16.63
C ARG A 83 -22.45 -35.75 16.97
N MET A 84 -23.31 -35.58 15.96
CA MET A 84 -24.73 -35.24 16.15
C MET A 84 -25.57 -36.45 16.58
N LEU A 85 -24.99 -37.65 16.62
CA LEU A 85 -25.63 -38.86 17.11
C LEU A 85 -25.75 -38.80 18.63
N HIS A 86 -26.98 -38.70 19.13
CA HIS A 86 -27.27 -38.74 20.57
C HIS A 86 -27.88 -40.10 20.96
N PRO A 87 -27.29 -40.82 21.94
CA PRO A 87 -27.74 -42.17 22.30
C PRO A 87 -29.19 -42.26 22.79
N GLU A 88 -29.74 -41.15 23.30
CA GLU A 88 -31.13 -41.08 23.78
C GLU A 88 -32.16 -41.20 22.64
N ASN A 89 -31.75 -40.85 21.41
CA ASN A 89 -32.60 -40.80 20.22
C ASN A 89 -32.52 -42.07 19.37
N HIS A 90 -31.59 -43.00 19.68
CA HIS A 90 -31.32 -44.17 18.85
C HIS A 90 -31.34 -45.49 19.63
N LEU A 91 -31.74 -46.57 18.94
CA LEU A 91 -31.75 -47.95 19.45
C LEU A 91 -30.40 -48.65 19.28
N GLY A 92 -29.65 -48.27 18.24
CA GLY A 92 -28.41 -48.92 17.82
C GLY A 92 -27.79 -48.21 16.63
N VAL A 93 -26.59 -48.65 16.25
CA VAL A 93 -25.80 -48.05 15.17
C VAL A 93 -25.36 -49.12 14.17
N LEU A 94 -25.65 -48.88 12.89
CA LEU A 94 -25.09 -49.62 11.76
C LEU A 94 -23.92 -48.83 11.20
N VAL A 95 -22.79 -49.50 10.97
CA VAL A 95 -21.59 -48.85 10.44
C VAL A 95 -21.09 -49.56 9.20
N VAL A 96 -21.03 -48.86 8.07
CA VAL A 96 -20.36 -49.34 6.86
C VAL A 96 -18.85 -49.14 7.01
N ALA A 97 -18.20 -50.07 7.73
CA ALA A 97 -16.87 -49.88 8.29
C ALA A 97 -15.74 -49.91 7.25
N ALA A 98 -15.90 -50.62 6.13
CA ALA A 98 -14.88 -50.71 5.09
C ALA A 98 -14.61 -49.36 4.39
N SER A 99 -15.65 -48.53 4.22
CA SER A 99 -15.50 -47.20 3.61
C SER A 99 -15.16 -46.15 4.67
N LEU A 100 -15.95 -46.08 5.75
CA LEU A 100 -15.79 -45.09 6.82
C LEU A 100 -14.43 -45.15 7.54
N GLY A 101 -13.86 -46.35 7.64
CA GLY A 101 -12.69 -46.66 8.45
C GLY A 101 -11.46 -47.09 7.66
N PHE A 102 -11.40 -46.84 6.35
CA PHE A 102 -10.41 -47.44 5.46
C PHE A 102 -8.95 -47.36 5.98
N ARG A 103 -8.48 -46.19 6.42
CA ARG A 103 -7.14 -45.98 7.02
C ARG A 103 -7.09 -46.09 8.54
N SER A 104 -8.23 -46.35 9.17
CA SER A 104 -8.33 -46.45 10.62
C SER A 104 -7.88 -47.83 11.09
N THR A 105 -7.15 -47.88 12.20
CA THR A 105 -6.84 -49.12 12.92
C THR A 105 -8.10 -49.65 13.63
N ASP A 106 -8.13 -50.95 13.92
CA ASP A 106 -9.28 -51.55 14.63
C ASP A 106 -9.49 -50.92 16.01
N SER A 107 -8.41 -50.56 16.72
CA SER A 107 -8.49 -49.85 18.01
C SER A 107 -9.09 -48.45 17.89
N GLN A 108 -8.83 -47.76 16.79
CA GLN A 108 -9.41 -46.44 16.51
C GLN A 108 -10.90 -46.52 16.19
N LEU A 109 -11.29 -47.51 15.38
CA LEU A 109 -12.70 -47.77 15.07
C LEU A 109 -13.46 -48.20 16.33
N GLN A 110 -12.86 -49.06 17.15
CA GLN A 110 -13.42 -49.47 18.43
C GLN A 110 -13.64 -48.26 19.35
N ALA A 111 -12.64 -47.39 19.53
CA ALA A 111 -12.78 -46.20 20.36
C ALA A 111 -13.89 -45.25 19.85
N PHE A 112 -14.04 -45.14 18.54
CA PHE A 112 -15.13 -44.36 17.92
C PHE A 112 -16.50 -44.99 18.20
N TYR A 113 -16.63 -46.32 18.07
CA TYR A 113 -17.88 -47.06 18.31
C TYR A 113 -18.29 -47.08 19.78
N GLU A 114 -17.33 -47.22 20.70
CA GLU A 114 -17.56 -47.16 22.15
C GLU A 114 -18.11 -45.80 22.59
N GLY A 115 -17.77 -44.73 21.86
CA GLY A 115 -18.27 -43.38 22.11
C GLY A 115 -19.79 -43.24 21.99
N PHE A 116 -20.47 -44.13 21.25
CA PHE A 116 -21.92 -44.07 21.08
C PHE A 116 -22.70 -44.63 22.27
N ASN A 117 -22.10 -45.50 23.08
CA ASN A 117 -22.81 -46.20 24.17
C ASN A 117 -24.10 -46.93 23.72
N LEU A 118 -24.09 -47.51 22.51
CA LEU A 118 -25.20 -48.22 21.88
C LEU A 118 -24.73 -49.57 21.29
N PRO A 119 -25.64 -50.52 21.02
CA PRO A 119 -25.33 -51.69 20.19
C PRO A 119 -24.84 -51.27 18.80
N VAL A 120 -23.70 -51.82 18.37
CA VAL A 120 -23.10 -51.53 17.07
C VAL A 120 -22.97 -52.82 16.26
N VAL A 121 -23.43 -52.79 15.01
CA VAL A 121 -23.18 -53.81 13.99
C VAL A 121 -22.44 -53.17 12.83
N THR A 122 -21.33 -53.81 12.45
CA THR A 122 -20.48 -53.37 11.35
C THR A 122 -20.81 -54.14 10.07
N VAL A 123 -20.58 -53.51 8.92
CA VAL A 123 -20.75 -54.13 7.60
C VAL A 123 -19.42 -54.11 6.87
N SER A 124 -19.11 -55.22 6.20
CA SER A 124 -17.93 -55.44 5.36
C SER A 124 -16.60 -55.62 6.11
N ARG A 125 -16.32 -54.85 7.18
CA ARG A 125 -15.07 -54.96 7.95
C ARG A 125 -15.34 -55.35 9.41
N LYS A 126 -14.72 -56.43 9.87
CA LYS A 126 -14.79 -56.87 11.27
C LYS A 126 -14.04 -55.88 12.17
N THR A 127 -14.69 -55.44 13.25
CA THR A 127 -14.06 -54.64 14.31
C THR A 127 -14.41 -55.27 15.67
N PRO A 128 -13.57 -56.15 16.24
CA PRO A 128 -13.85 -56.78 17.53
C PRO A 128 -14.08 -55.74 18.64
N PRO A 129 -15.03 -55.95 19.58
CA PRO A 129 -15.89 -57.13 19.74
C PRO A 129 -17.23 -57.06 18.97
N HIS A 130 -17.39 -56.10 18.05
CA HIS A 130 -18.65 -55.86 17.36
C HIS A 130 -18.96 -56.95 16.33
N ARG A 131 -20.26 -57.22 16.17
CA ARG A 131 -20.75 -58.17 15.17
C ARG A 131 -20.61 -57.59 13.78
N VAL A 132 -20.40 -58.46 12.80
CA VAL A 132 -20.19 -58.05 11.41
C VAL A 132 -20.97 -58.92 10.43
N VAL A 133 -21.49 -58.28 9.38
CA VAL A 133 -21.97 -58.96 8.17
C VAL A 133 -20.98 -58.69 7.04
N GLN A 134 -20.33 -59.75 6.52
CA GLN A 134 -19.33 -59.66 5.46
C GLN A 134 -19.72 -60.53 4.27
N VAL A 135 -19.20 -60.16 3.10
CA VAL A 135 -19.30 -60.97 1.89
C VAL A 135 -18.07 -61.88 1.82
N ASP A 136 -18.29 -63.18 1.61
CA ASP A 136 -17.21 -64.11 1.33
C ASP A 136 -16.89 -64.07 -0.17
N ASN A 137 -15.82 -63.35 -0.51
CA ASN A 137 -15.36 -63.21 -1.89
C ASN A 137 -14.64 -64.45 -2.44
N ARG A 138 -14.31 -65.43 -1.59
CA ARG A 138 -13.51 -66.58 -1.99
C ARG A 138 -14.28 -67.53 -2.92
N PRO A 139 -15.51 -67.98 -2.63
CA PRO A 139 -16.28 -68.87 -3.51
C PRO A 139 -16.42 -68.34 -4.94
N GLY A 140 -16.78 -67.07 -5.11
CA GLY A 140 -16.98 -66.47 -6.42
C GLY A 140 -15.68 -66.27 -7.20
N MET A 141 -14.59 -65.88 -6.52
CA MET A 141 -13.28 -65.78 -7.17
C MET A 141 -12.72 -67.15 -7.58
N VAL A 142 -12.93 -68.19 -6.77
CA VAL A 142 -12.57 -69.57 -7.14
C VAL A 142 -13.34 -69.99 -8.39
N ALA A 143 -14.66 -69.78 -8.43
CA ALA A 143 -15.50 -70.13 -9.57
C ALA A 143 -15.09 -69.35 -10.84
N LEU A 144 -14.82 -68.05 -10.71
CA LEU A 144 -14.31 -67.22 -11.80
C LEU A 144 -12.98 -67.74 -12.36
N MET A 145 -12.01 -68.05 -11.49
CA MET A 145 -10.70 -68.55 -11.92
C MET A 145 -10.78 -69.97 -12.51
N GLN A 146 -11.67 -70.82 -12.00
CA GLN A 146 -11.95 -72.12 -12.61
C GLN A 146 -12.47 -71.95 -14.04
N HIS A 147 -13.38 -71.00 -14.27
CA HIS A 147 -13.86 -70.69 -15.61
C HIS A 147 -12.73 -70.20 -16.53
N LEU A 148 -11.92 -69.23 -16.08
CA LEU A 148 -10.86 -68.65 -16.91
C LEU A 148 -9.73 -69.64 -17.23
N LEU A 149 -9.30 -70.44 -16.25
CA LEU A 149 -8.20 -71.39 -16.41
C LEU A 149 -8.65 -72.73 -17.01
N GLY A 150 -9.83 -73.20 -16.62
CA GLY A 150 -10.40 -74.47 -17.04
C GLY A 150 -11.15 -74.33 -18.36
N ASP A 151 -12.32 -73.71 -18.31
CA ASP A 151 -13.27 -73.64 -19.44
C ASP A 151 -12.70 -72.84 -20.62
N CYS A 152 -12.03 -71.71 -20.32
CA CYS A 152 -11.44 -70.85 -21.35
C CYS A 152 -10.00 -71.13 -21.72
N GLY A 153 -9.27 -71.85 -20.87
CA GLY A 153 -7.88 -72.18 -21.15
C GLY A 153 -6.92 -70.98 -21.17
N TYR A 154 -7.29 -69.82 -20.61
CA TYR A 154 -6.41 -68.64 -20.58
C TYR A 154 -5.21 -68.88 -19.66
N ARG A 155 -4.03 -68.37 -20.04
CA ARG A 155 -2.78 -68.62 -19.29
C ARG A 155 -1.96 -67.37 -19.01
N LYS A 156 -2.18 -66.27 -19.74
CA LYS A 156 -1.48 -64.99 -19.54
C LYS A 156 -2.44 -63.93 -19.02
N PHE A 157 -2.23 -63.50 -17.79
CA PHE A 157 -3.14 -62.63 -17.06
C PHE A 157 -2.52 -61.28 -16.75
N VAL A 158 -3.36 -60.25 -16.84
CA VAL A 158 -3.15 -58.94 -16.22
C VAL A 158 -4.13 -58.83 -15.06
N PHE A 159 -3.62 -58.79 -13.84
CA PHE A 159 -4.43 -58.57 -12.65
C PHE A 159 -4.37 -57.09 -12.26
N LEU A 160 -5.51 -56.40 -12.35
CA LEU A 160 -5.63 -55.01 -11.92
C LEU A 160 -5.97 -54.99 -10.43
N ARG A 161 -4.98 -54.71 -9.60
CA ARG A 161 -5.11 -54.67 -8.15
C ARG A 161 -6.01 -53.51 -7.74
N GLY A 162 -6.91 -53.77 -6.79
CA GLY A 162 -7.68 -52.73 -6.10
C GLY A 162 -6.79 -51.91 -5.16
N THR A 163 -7.41 -51.04 -4.37
CA THR A 163 -6.67 -50.18 -3.43
C THR A 163 -5.89 -51.01 -2.40
N GLU A 164 -4.61 -50.70 -2.23
CA GLU A 164 -3.72 -51.37 -1.28
C GLU A 164 -4.27 -51.27 0.15
N GLY A 165 -4.33 -52.39 0.88
CA GLY A 165 -4.89 -52.47 2.23
C GLY A 165 -6.38 -52.84 2.32
N HIS A 166 -7.10 -52.91 1.19
CA HIS A 166 -8.49 -53.41 1.19
C HIS A 166 -8.53 -54.94 1.34
N GLU A 167 -9.22 -55.44 2.36
CA GLU A 167 -9.27 -56.87 2.68
C GLU A 167 -9.84 -57.71 1.53
N ASP A 168 -10.94 -57.27 0.91
CA ASP A 168 -11.55 -57.98 -0.23
C ASP A 168 -10.61 -58.07 -1.44
N ALA A 169 -9.87 -57.00 -1.74
CA ALA A 169 -8.91 -56.99 -2.85
C ALA A 169 -7.75 -57.94 -2.56
N ARG A 170 -7.29 -58.02 -1.29
CA ARG A 170 -6.27 -58.97 -0.86
C ARG A 170 -6.76 -60.40 -1.01
N VAL A 171 -7.97 -60.73 -0.54
CA VAL A 171 -8.55 -62.07 -0.66
C VAL A 171 -8.71 -62.46 -2.14
N ARG A 172 -9.18 -61.56 -2.99
CA ARG A 172 -9.30 -61.80 -4.45
C ARG A 172 -7.92 -62.11 -5.08
N GLU A 173 -6.87 -61.35 -4.73
CA GLU A 173 -5.51 -61.59 -5.23
C GLU A 173 -4.87 -62.87 -4.67
N GLU A 174 -5.11 -63.20 -3.40
CA GLU A 174 -4.68 -64.46 -2.79
C GLU A 174 -5.27 -65.65 -3.55
N VAL A 175 -6.59 -65.66 -3.74
CA VAL A 175 -7.29 -66.71 -4.50
C VAL A 175 -6.81 -66.76 -5.95
N PHE A 176 -6.59 -65.61 -6.59
CA PHE A 176 -6.00 -65.54 -7.93
C PHE A 176 -4.67 -66.30 -8.00
N CYS A 177 -3.75 -66.02 -7.06
CA CYS A 177 -2.44 -66.66 -7.02
C CYS A 177 -2.53 -68.16 -6.71
N GLU A 178 -3.35 -68.55 -5.73
CA GLU A 178 -3.62 -69.95 -5.37
C GLU A 178 -4.15 -70.75 -6.57
N MET A 179 -5.08 -70.16 -7.32
CA MET A 179 -5.70 -70.79 -8.49
C MET A 179 -4.72 -70.92 -9.66
N LEU A 180 -3.88 -69.91 -9.91
CA LEU A 180 -2.81 -70.02 -10.91
C LEU A 180 -1.82 -71.14 -10.58
N GLN A 181 -1.35 -71.20 -9.32
CA GLN A 181 -0.40 -72.22 -8.87
C GLN A 181 -0.98 -73.62 -9.01
N SER A 182 -2.22 -73.82 -8.59
CA SER A 182 -2.89 -75.13 -8.68
C SER A 182 -3.12 -75.60 -10.12
N HIS A 183 -3.13 -74.68 -11.10
CA HIS A 183 -3.28 -74.97 -12.52
C HIS A 183 -1.95 -74.91 -13.30
N GLY A 184 -0.81 -74.88 -12.60
CA GLY A 184 0.52 -74.92 -13.20
C GLY A 184 0.95 -73.63 -13.90
N VAL A 185 0.26 -72.51 -13.65
CA VAL A 185 0.63 -71.18 -14.13
C VAL A 185 1.41 -70.46 -13.04
N ARG A 186 2.58 -69.89 -13.37
CA ARG A 186 3.43 -69.19 -12.40
C ARG A 186 2.88 -67.80 -12.11
N PRO A 187 2.45 -67.48 -10.87
CA PRO A 187 1.92 -66.16 -10.53
C PRO A 187 2.96 -65.05 -10.67
N GLU A 188 4.24 -65.36 -10.50
CA GLU A 188 5.33 -64.37 -10.55
C GLU A 188 5.56 -63.83 -11.97
N GLU A 189 5.15 -64.58 -12.98
CA GLU A 189 5.26 -64.24 -14.40
C GLU A 189 4.03 -63.46 -14.91
N GLN A 190 2.97 -63.33 -14.12
CA GLN A 190 1.75 -62.59 -14.48
C GLN A 190 1.91 -61.10 -14.21
N VAL A 191 1.32 -60.28 -15.07
CA VAL A 191 1.38 -58.83 -14.93
C VAL A 191 0.40 -58.39 -13.84
N ARG A 192 0.89 -57.62 -12.88
CA ARG A 192 0.07 -57.00 -11.83
C ARG A 192 0.19 -55.49 -11.94
N LEU A 193 -0.92 -54.83 -12.20
CA LEU A 193 -0.99 -53.37 -12.29
C LEU A 193 -1.73 -52.81 -11.09
N GLN A 194 -1.26 -51.68 -10.56
CA GLN A 194 -1.95 -51.00 -9.48
C GLN A 194 -3.07 -50.13 -10.06
N GLY A 195 -4.31 -50.50 -9.79
CA GLY A 195 -5.49 -49.72 -10.13
C GLY A 195 -5.95 -48.82 -8.99
N GLU A 196 -6.98 -48.03 -9.30
CA GLU A 196 -7.82 -47.29 -8.36
C GLU A 196 -9.27 -47.55 -8.72
N PHE A 197 -10.13 -47.74 -7.72
CA PHE A 197 -11.52 -48.18 -7.92
C PHE A 197 -12.36 -47.29 -8.86
N TYR A 198 -11.95 -46.03 -9.08
CA TYR A 198 -12.66 -45.07 -9.95
C TYR A 198 -12.06 -44.89 -11.35
N GLY A 199 -10.94 -45.56 -11.69
CA GLY A 199 -10.53 -45.72 -13.10
C GLY A 199 -9.33 -44.93 -13.66
N PRO A 200 -8.99 -43.67 -13.29
CA PRO A 200 -7.98 -42.89 -14.01
C PRO A 200 -6.59 -43.54 -14.01
N ARG A 201 -6.20 -44.14 -12.88
CA ARG A 201 -4.94 -44.85 -12.76
C ARG A 201 -4.94 -46.17 -13.54
N THR A 202 -6.09 -46.86 -13.57
CA THR A 202 -6.30 -48.09 -14.33
C THR A 202 -6.07 -47.85 -15.83
N GLU A 203 -6.66 -46.79 -16.39
CA GLU A 203 -6.43 -46.41 -17.79
C GLU A 203 -4.95 -46.09 -18.06
N MET A 204 -4.32 -45.31 -17.17
CA MET A 204 -2.92 -44.91 -17.33
C MET A 204 -1.96 -46.12 -17.33
N GLU A 205 -2.09 -47.02 -16.35
CA GLU A 205 -1.21 -48.18 -16.23
C GLU A 205 -1.44 -49.18 -17.37
N LEU A 206 -2.70 -49.36 -17.79
CA LEU A 206 -3.02 -50.24 -18.91
C LEU A 206 -2.50 -49.68 -20.25
N ARG A 207 -2.57 -48.36 -20.47
CA ARG A 207 -1.95 -47.70 -21.64
C ARG A 207 -0.43 -47.88 -21.66
N LYS A 208 0.24 -47.77 -20.49
CA LYS A 208 1.69 -48.01 -20.37
C LYS A 208 2.03 -49.45 -20.72
N LEU A 209 1.26 -50.42 -20.23
CA LEU A 209 1.44 -51.82 -20.56
C LEU A 209 1.27 -52.06 -22.05
N LEU A 210 0.19 -51.55 -22.67
CA LEU A 210 -0.10 -51.70 -24.09
C LEU A 210 0.95 -51.07 -25.02
N ALA A 211 1.71 -50.08 -24.54
CA ALA A 211 2.85 -49.51 -25.24
C ALA A 211 4.10 -50.41 -25.18
N GLN A 212 4.19 -51.30 -24.19
CA GLN A 212 5.32 -52.22 -23.98
C GLN A 212 5.06 -53.60 -24.57
N THR A 213 3.86 -54.13 -24.37
CA THR A 213 3.48 -55.48 -24.78
C THR A 213 1.96 -55.61 -24.95
N ARG A 214 1.55 -56.54 -25.81
CA ARG A 214 0.16 -57.01 -25.94
C ARG A 214 0.07 -58.52 -25.66
N ASP A 215 1.09 -59.08 -25.02
CA ASP A 215 1.22 -60.52 -24.79
C ASP A 215 0.48 -60.97 -23.52
N PHE A 216 -0.85 -60.87 -23.54
CA PHE A 216 -1.73 -61.36 -22.49
C PHE A 216 -3.12 -61.67 -23.06
N ASP A 217 -3.82 -62.63 -22.44
CA ASP A 217 -5.09 -63.16 -22.96
C ASP A 217 -6.28 -62.72 -22.09
N THR A 218 -6.04 -62.24 -20.86
CA THR A 218 -7.11 -61.90 -19.91
C THR A 218 -6.73 -60.75 -18.98
N VAL A 219 -7.67 -59.86 -18.72
CA VAL A 219 -7.63 -58.83 -17.68
C VAL A 219 -8.62 -59.17 -16.58
N VAL A 220 -8.12 -59.39 -15.36
CA VAL A 220 -8.93 -59.59 -14.15
C VAL A 220 -8.91 -58.31 -13.35
N ALA A 221 -10.04 -57.61 -13.30
CA ALA A 221 -10.16 -56.36 -12.57
C ALA A 221 -10.67 -56.58 -11.15
N ALA A 222 -10.19 -55.78 -10.21
CA ALA A 222 -10.64 -55.85 -8.82
C ALA A 222 -12.09 -55.40 -8.60
N ASN A 223 -12.72 -54.68 -9.52
CA ASN A 223 -14.16 -54.34 -9.52
C ASN A 223 -14.66 -54.08 -10.95
N ASP A 224 -15.97 -53.93 -11.11
CA ASP A 224 -16.60 -53.70 -12.41
C ASP A 224 -16.21 -52.35 -13.04
N GLU A 225 -16.07 -51.28 -12.26
CA GLU A 225 -15.64 -49.96 -12.78
C GLU A 225 -14.25 -50.03 -13.44
N MET A 226 -13.30 -50.71 -12.80
CA MET A 226 -11.97 -50.95 -13.36
C MET A 226 -12.03 -51.85 -14.61
N ALA A 227 -12.94 -52.83 -14.63
CA ALA A 227 -13.16 -53.71 -15.78
C ALA A 227 -13.73 -52.93 -16.97
N LEU A 228 -14.67 -52.02 -16.73
CA LEU A 228 -15.26 -51.16 -17.76
C LEU A 228 -14.21 -50.22 -18.37
N VAL A 229 -13.39 -49.58 -17.53
CA VAL A 229 -12.27 -48.75 -18.01
C VAL A 229 -11.26 -49.58 -18.80
N ALA A 230 -10.97 -50.81 -18.35
CA ALA A 230 -10.10 -51.71 -19.09
C ALA A 230 -10.69 -52.08 -20.45
N LEU A 231 -11.98 -52.41 -20.51
CA LEU A 231 -12.71 -52.73 -21.74
C LEU A 231 -12.65 -51.57 -22.74
N ASP A 232 -12.97 -50.34 -22.31
CA ASP A 232 -12.91 -49.15 -23.16
C ASP A 232 -11.48 -48.86 -23.64
N THR A 233 -10.49 -49.01 -22.74
CA THR A 233 -9.07 -48.77 -23.06
C THR A 233 -8.55 -49.78 -24.09
N LEU A 234 -8.85 -51.07 -23.92
CA LEU A 234 -8.44 -52.13 -24.85
C LEU A 234 -9.05 -51.91 -26.23
N LYS A 235 -10.36 -51.60 -26.29
CA LYS A 235 -11.06 -51.28 -27.55
C LYS A 235 -10.46 -50.08 -28.25
N ALA A 236 -10.15 -49.00 -27.52
CA ALA A 236 -9.50 -47.82 -28.07
C ALA A 236 -8.11 -48.11 -28.69
N HIS A 237 -7.44 -49.18 -28.26
CA HIS A 237 -6.13 -49.61 -28.79
C HIS A 237 -6.24 -50.74 -29.84
N GLY A 238 -7.47 -51.02 -30.29
CA GLY A 238 -7.79 -51.95 -31.37
C GLY A 238 -7.81 -53.42 -30.97
N LEU A 239 -7.90 -53.73 -29.67
CA LEU A 239 -8.10 -55.11 -29.18
C LEU A 239 -9.59 -55.40 -29.05
N ARG A 240 -10.01 -56.56 -29.52
CA ARG A 240 -11.38 -57.06 -29.40
C ARG A 240 -11.53 -57.88 -28.12
N VAL A 241 -12.68 -57.75 -27.47
CA VAL A 241 -13.06 -58.49 -26.28
C VAL A 241 -14.27 -59.34 -26.69
N PRO A 242 -14.27 -60.67 -26.47
CA PRO A 242 -13.24 -61.48 -25.83
C PRO A 242 -12.14 -62.00 -26.77
N GLU A 243 -12.23 -61.80 -28.09
CA GLU A 243 -11.44 -62.58 -29.07
C GLU A 243 -9.93 -62.39 -28.98
N ASP A 244 -9.49 -61.17 -28.67
CA ASP A 244 -8.07 -60.87 -28.50
C ASP A 244 -7.67 -60.87 -27.02
N VAL A 245 -8.56 -60.37 -26.13
CA VAL A 245 -8.36 -60.32 -24.68
C VAL A 245 -9.72 -60.44 -23.96
N ALA A 246 -9.82 -61.31 -22.97
CA ALA A 246 -10.98 -61.39 -22.07
C ALA A 246 -10.92 -60.35 -20.95
N VAL A 247 -12.06 -59.87 -20.47
CA VAL A 247 -12.14 -58.90 -19.37
C VAL A 247 -13.18 -59.36 -18.34
N VAL A 248 -12.82 -59.35 -17.06
CA VAL A 248 -13.72 -59.73 -15.96
C VAL A 248 -13.68 -58.70 -14.83
N GLY A 249 -14.82 -58.53 -14.14
CA GLY A 249 -14.99 -57.62 -13.00
C GLY A 249 -15.52 -58.31 -11.74
N PHE A 250 -15.91 -57.49 -10.77
CA PHE A 250 -16.54 -57.87 -9.50
C PHE A 250 -17.62 -56.83 -9.17
N ASP A 251 -18.69 -57.26 -8.51
CA ASP A 251 -19.81 -56.51 -7.92
C ASP A 251 -21.15 -56.63 -8.68
N ASP A 252 -21.16 -57.10 -9.92
CA ASP A 252 -22.34 -57.21 -10.82
C ASP A 252 -23.17 -55.92 -10.90
N ALA A 253 -22.51 -54.79 -11.13
CA ALA A 253 -23.16 -53.50 -11.22
C ALA A 253 -24.19 -53.49 -12.36
N VAL A 254 -25.34 -52.82 -12.14
CA VAL A 254 -26.53 -52.85 -13.01
C VAL A 254 -26.23 -52.58 -14.50
N GLY A 255 -25.21 -51.77 -14.82
CA GLY A 255 -24.84 -51.46 -16.20
C GLY A 255 -24.01 -52.52 -16.94
N THR A 256 -23.40 -53.46 -16.22
CA THR A 256 -22.35 -54.37 -16.74
C THR A 256 -22.90 -55.48 -17.63
N ALA A 257 -24.17 -55.86 -17.45
CA ALA A 257 -24.88 -56.74 -18.36
C ALA A 257 -25.16 -56.11 -19.73
N PHE A 258 -25.05 -54.77 -19.85
CA PHE A 258 -25.47 -53.99 -21.03
C PHE A 258 -24.33 -53.23 -21.71
N VAL A 259 -23.10 -53.50 -21.28
CA VAL A 259 -21.92 -53.11 -22.06
C VAL A 259 -21.71 -54.09 -23.20
N ASP A 260 -20.96 -53.67 -24.21
CA ASP A 260 -20.69 -54.49 -25.38
C ASP A 260 -19.20 -54.84 -25.35
N PRO A 261 -18.80 -56.13 -25.34
CA PRO A 261 -19.64 -57.28 -24.95
C PRO A 261 -20.06 -57.21 -23.45
N PRO A 262 -21.17 -57.84 -23.06
CA PRO A 262 -21.59 -57.93 -21.65
C PRO A 262 -20.50 -58.48 -20.73
N LEU A 263 -20.30 -57.84 -19.57
CA LEU A 263 -19.16 -58.11 -18.70
C LEU A 263 -19.41 -59.28 -17.75
N THR A 264 -18.54 -60.28 -17.80
CA THR A 264 -18.41 -61.37 -16.83
C THR A 264 -17.93 -60.81 -15.49
N THR A 265 -18.60 -61.15 -14.41
CA THR A 265 -18.37 -60.54 -13.09
C THR A 265 -18.67 -61.52 -11.95
N VAL A 266 -18.39 -61.12 -10.71
CA VAL A 266 -18.73 -61.86 -9.49
C VAL A 266 -19.69 -61.01 -8.68
N ARG A 267 -20.96 -61.45 -8.60
CA ARG A 267 -22.04 -60.79 -7.89
C ARG A 267 -21.84 -60.87 -6.38
N GLN A 268 -21.99 -59.73 -5.72
CA GLN A 268 -22.08 -59.64 -4.27
C GLN A 268 -23.53 -59.43 -3.82
N PRO A 269 -24.01 -60.11 -2.77
CA PRO A 269 -25.39 -59.97 -2.28
C PRO A 269 -25.55 -58.73 -1.37
N LEU A 270 -25.29 -57.52 -1.91
CA LEU A 270 -25.23 -56.28 -1.13
C LEU A 270 -26.55 -55.92 -0.45
N PHE A 271 -27.69 -56.08 -1.13
CA PHE A 271 -29.00 -55.87 -0.53
C PHE A 271 -29.21 -56.78 0.69
N GLN A 272 -28.91 -58.08 0.54
CA GLN A 272 -29.03 -59.05 1.63
C GLN A 272 -28.03 -58.74 2.76
N GLN A 273 -26.84 -58.26 2.43
CA GLN A 273 -25.84 -57.84 3.40
C GLN A 273 -26.37 -56.71 4.29
N GLY A 274 -26.94 -55.67 3.68
CA GLY A 274 -27.59 -54.58 4.41
C GLY A 274 -28.78 -55.05 5.23
N TRP A 275 -29.63 -55.89 4.65
CA TRP A 275 -30.80 -56.47 5.31
C TRP A 275 -30.44 -57.27 6.56
N HIS A 276 -29.43 -58.15 6.45
CA HIS A 276 -28.96 -58.97 7.56
C HIS A 276 -28.22 -58.15 8.61
N ALA A 277 -27.53 -57.08 8.25
CA ALA A 277 -26.94 -56.16 9.23
C ALA A 277 -28.04 -55.46 10.06
N ALA A 278 -29.07 -54.97 9.35
CA ALA A 278 -30.42 -54.69 9.83
C ALA A 278 -30.88 -55.60 10.96
N ASP A 279 -31.04 -56.86 10.57
CA ASP A 279 -31.66 -57.89 11.38
C ASP A 279 -30.80 -58.26 12.58
N LEU A 280 -29.49 -58.38 12.38
CA LEU A 280 -28.50 -58.71 13.41
C LEU A 280 -28.47 -57.66 14.52
N LEU A 281 -28.54 -56.37 14.15
CA LEU A 281 -28.61 -55.27 15.12
C LEU A 281 -29.89 -55.36 15.94
N MET A 282 -31.03 -55.58 15.29
CA MET A 282 -32.33 -55.63 15.97
C MET A 282 -32.45 -56.85 16.89
N GLN A 283 -31.90 -58.00 16.48
CA GLN A 283 -31.77 -59.17 17.33
C GLN A 283 -30.88 -58.89 18.56
N GLN A 284 -29.78 -58.14 18.39
CA GLN A 284 -28.91 -57.71 19.49
C GLN A 284 -29.61 -56.74 20.45
N VAL A 285 -30.37 -55.78 19.93
CA VAL A 285 -31.19 -54.84 20.73
C VAL A 285 -32.25 -55.59 21.55
N GLN A 286 -32.80 -56.69 21.00
CA GLN A 286 -33.77 -57.56 21.68
C GLN A 286 -33.12 -58.57 22.65
N GLY A 287 -31.78 -58.58 22.78
CA GLY A 287 -31.05 -59.49 23.67
C GLY A 287 -30.92 -60.93 23.14
N SER A 288 -31.15 -61.16 21.85
CA SER A 288 -31.00 -62.48 21.22
C SER A 288 -29.52 -62.86 21.05
N VAL A 289 -29.23 -64.16 21.09
CA VAL A 289 -27.90 -64.69 20.78
C VAL A 289 -27.69 -64.63 19.28
N THR A 290 -26.70 -63.84 18.86
CA THR A 290 -26.40 -63.55 17.45
C THR A 290 -24.94 -63.91 17.13
N PRO A 291 -24.65 -64.42 15.93
CA PRO A 291 -23.29 -64.79 15.52
C PRO A 291 -22.35 -63.57 15.52
N GLU A 292 -21.07 -63.80 15.78
CA GLU A 292 -20.04 -62.74 15.71
C GLU A 292 -19.78 -62.29 14.27
N ILE A 293 -19.78 -63.23 13.33
CA ILE A 293 -19.59 -63.00 11.90
C ILE A 293 -20.72 -63.72 11.16
N LEU A 294 -21.42 -63.01 10.30
CA LEU A 294 -22.31 -63.58 9.29
C LEU A 294 -21.68 -63.41 7.91
N LEU A 295 -21.38 -64.51 7.23
CA LEU A 295 -20.80 -64.53 5.89
C LEU A 295 -21.89 -64.79 4.85
N LEU A 296 -21.82 -64.05 3.74
CA LEU A 296 -22.70 -64.23 2.58
C LEU A 296 -21.86 -64.59 1.36
N ASP A 297 -22.21 -65.68 0.68
CA ASP A 297 -21.44 -66.18 -0.46
C ASP A 297 -21.62 -65.30 -1.70
N THR A 298 -20.54 -65.09 -2.46
CA THR A 298 -20.57 -64.49 -3.80
C THR A 298 -20.86 -65.52 -4.89
N GLU A 299 -21.44 -65.06 -5.99
CA GLU A 299 -21.80 -65.88 -7.15
C GLU A 299 -21.10 -65.37 -8.42
N VAL A 300 -20.59 -66.27 -9.27
CA VAL A 300 -20.01 -65.86 -10.58
C VAL A 300 -21.12 -65.71 -11.62
N VAL A 301 -21.02 -64.67 -12.44
CA VAL A 301 -21.95 -64.38 -13.53
C VAL A 301 -21.15 -64.34 -14.84
N ILE A 302 -21.22 -65.42 -15.62
CA ILE A 302 -20.48 -65.57 -16.88
C ILE A 302 -21.22 -64.88 -18.03
N ARG A 303 -20.53 -64.02 -18.77
CA ARG A 303 -21.06 -63.25 -19.91
C ARG A 303 -20.08 -63.22 -21.09
N GLU A 304 -20.46 -62.56 -22.19
CA GLU A 304 -19.72 -62.55 -23.46
C GLU A 304 -18.33 -61.89 -23.42
N SER A 305 -17.93 -61.22 -22.33
CA SER A 305 -16.56 -60.71 -22.17
C SER A 305 -15.50 -61.81 -21.92
N THR A 306 -15.90 -63.08 -21.88
CA THR A 306 -15.04 -64.27 -21.79
C THR A 306 -15.42 -65.33 -22.85
N CYS A 307 -14.72 -66.47 -22.88
CA CYS A 307 -14.69 -67.38 -24.04
C CYS A 307 -15.96 -68.23 -24.28
N MET A 308 -16.91 -68.29 -23.35
CA MET A 308 -18.07 -69.18 -23.40
C MET A 308 -19.17 -68.57 -22.54
N PRO A 309 -20.17 -67.86 -23.10
CA PRO A 309 -21.31 -67.41 -22.30
C PRO A 309 -22.07 -68.64 -21.78
N GLU A 310 -22.50 -68.61 -20.52
CA GLU A 310 -23.40 -69.63 -20.00
C GLU A 310 -24.73 -69.56 -20.75
N GLN A 311 -25.28 -70.70 -21.16
CA GLN A 311 -26.69 -70.73 -21.54
C GLN A 311 -27.51 -70.41 -20.29
N PRO A 312 -28.40 -69.41 -20.32
CA PRO A 312 -29.16 -69.02 -19.14
C PRO A 312 -29.92 -70.22 -18.59
N THR A 313 -29.77 -70.47 -17.29
CA THR A 313 -30.34 -71.61 -16.56
C THR A 313 -31.82 -71.85 -16.88
N GLU A 314 -32.17 -73.13 -17.07
CA GLU A 314 -33.53 -73.61 -17.40
C GLU A 314 -34.59 -73.25 -16.35
N GLU A 315 -34.21 -72.74 -15.17
CA GLU A 315 -35.15 -72.29 -14.14
C GLU A 315 -35.92 -71.01 -14.53
N LEU A 316 -35.41 -70.18 -15.44
CA LEU A 316 -36.13 -69.00 -15.95
C LEU A 316 -37.36 -69.38 -16.81
N GLY A 317 -37.35 -70.55 -17.46
CA GLY A 317 -38.41 -70.96 -18.38
C GLY A 317 -39.73 -71.34 -17.68
N ALA A 318 -39.66 -71.80 -16.43
CA ALA A 318 -40.85 -72.28 -15.70
C ALA A 318 -41.73 -71.13 -15.18
N PHE A 319 -41.20 -69.93 -15.03
CA PHE A 319 -41.95 -68.77 -14.50
C PHE A 319 -42.81 -68.06 -15.56
N LEU A 320 -42.54 -68.29 -16.85
CA LEU A 320 -43.19 -67.56 -17.96
C LEU A 320 -44.47 -68.23 -18.50
N THR A 321 -44.85 -69.42 -18.05
CA THR A 321 -45.87 -70.23 -18.74
C THR A 321 -47.35 -69.97 -18.39
N SER A 322 -47.76 -68.82 -17.83
CA SER A 322 -49.20 -68.47 -17.87
C SER A 322 -49.56 -66.98 -17.81
N SER A 323 -48.83 -66.16 -17.05
CA SER A 323 -49.22 -64.76 -16.80
C SER A 323 -48.57 -63.72 -17.73
N HIS A 324 -47.47 -64.04 -18.40
CA HIS A 324 -46.67 -63.07 -19.19
C HIS A 324 -46.39 -63.51 -20.64
N ALA A 325 -46.86 -64.68 -21.06
CA ALA A 325 -46.71 -65.21 -22.42
C ALA A 325 -47.20 -64.25 -23.55
N PRO A 326 -48.28 -63.44 -23.36
CA PRO A 326 -48.70 -62.47 -24.36
C PRO A 326 -47.67 -61.36 -24.61
N LEU A 327 -47.01 -60.87 -23.56
CA LEU A 327 -45.98 -59.83 -23.65
C LEU A 327 -44.74 -60.33 -24.39
N LEU A 328 -44.31 -61.56 -24.12
CA LEU A 328 -43.19 -62.18 -24.81
C LEU A 328 -43.47 -62.36 -26.31
N LYS A 329 -44.69 -62.74 -26.67
CA LYS A 329 -45.10 -62.82 -28.08
C LYS A 329 -45.07 -61.45 -28.77
N MET A 330 -45.56 -60.41 -28.09
CA MET A 330 -45.55 -59.04 -28.60
C MET A 330 -44.14 -58.46 -28.71
N LEU A 331 -43.22 -58.86 -27.82
CA LEU A 331 -41.80 -58.51 -27.93
C LEU A 331 -41.17 -59.11 -29.19
N HIS A 332 -41.41 -60.40 -29.47
CA HIS A 332 -40.95 -61.03 -30.71
C HIS A 332 -41.55 -60.37 -31.97
N GLU A 333 -42.84 -60.03 -31.95
CA GLU A 333 -43.50 -59.32 -33.05
C GLU A 333 -42.91 -57.91 -33.24
N ALA A 334 -42.62 -57.19 -32.15
CA ALA A 334 -41.99 -55.87 -32.18
C ALA A 334 -40.57 -55.90 -32.75
N VAL A 335 -39.81 -56.95 -32.48
CA VAL A 335 -38.47 -57.16 -33.05
C VAL A 335 -38.56 -57.52 -34.54
N ALA A 336 -39.47 -58.42 -34.92
CA ALA A 336 -39.56 -58.90 -36.30
C ALA A 336 -40.24 -57.92 -37.27
N HIS A 337 -41.25 -57.16 -36.82
CA HIS A 337 -42.09 -56.30 -37.68
C HIS A 337 -41.98 -54.81 -37.34
N SER A 338 -41.03 -54.43 -36.48
CA SER A 338 -40.80 -53.04 -36.06
C SER A 338 -42.02 -52.36 -35.40
N GLU A 339 -42.93 -53.14 -34.81
CA GLU A 339 -44.11 -52.66 -34.06
C GLU A 339 -43.78 -52.27 -32.61
N GLN A 340 -42.66 -51.56 -32.41
CA GLN A 340 -42.08 -51.28 -31.09
C GLN A 340 -43.02 -50.47 -30.18
N GLU A 341 -43.71 -49.47 -30.73
CA GLU A 341 -44.64 -48.62 -29.97
C GLU A 341 -45.87 -49.36 -29.43
N ARG A 342 -46.26 -50.46 -30.07
CA ARG A 342 -47.41 -51.25 -29.65
C ARG A 342 -47.03 -52.12 -28.45
N PHE A 343 -45.86 -52.75 -28.51
CA PHE A 343 -45.30 -53.51 -27.39
C PHE A 343 -45.07 -52.59 -26.17
N LEU A 344 -44.47 -51.42 -26.37
CA LEU A 344 -44.19 -50.48 -25.27
C LEU A 344 -45.45 -49.99 -24.57
N ARG A 345 -46.54 -49.74 -25.31
CA ARG A 345 -47.83 -49.35 -24.73
C ARG A 345 -48.44 -50.46 -23.88
N GLU A 346 -48.40 -51.69 -24.37
CA GLU A 346 -49.02 -52.81 -23.67
C GLU A 346 -48.20 -53.26 -22.46
N LEU A 347 -46.89 -53.15 -22.54
CA LEU A 347 -46.02 -53.30 -21.39
C LEU A 347 -46.30 -52.21 -20.34
N ASP A 348 -46.44 -50.94 -20.74
CA ASP A 348 -46.78 -49.86 -19.81
C ASP A 348 -48.10 -50.11 -19.08
N LEU A 349 -49.12 -50.61 -19.78
CA LEU A 349 -50.42 -51.04 -19.21
C LEU A 349 -50.28 -52.24 -18.27
N HIS A 350 -49.47 -53.24 -18.63
CA HIS A 350 -49.25 -54.42 -17.79
C HIS A 350 -48.54 -54.04 -16.48
N LEU A 351 -47.59 -53.10 -16.55
CA LEU A 351 -46.88 -52.55 -15.41
C LEU A 351 -47.77 -51.70 -14.49
N GLN A 352 -48.90 -51.15 -14.96
CA GLN A 352 -49.87 -50.41 -14.10
C GLN A 352 -50.64 -51.32 -13.14
N ASN A 353 -50.61 -52.63 -13.35
CA ASN A 353 -51.34 -53.60 -12.53
C ASN A 353 -50.48 -54.23 -11.42
N PHE A 354 -49.20 -53.85 -11.31
CA PHE A 354 -48.35 -54.31 -10.21
C PHE A 354 -48.72 -53.58 -8.89
N PRO A 355 -48.67 -54.26 -7.73
CA PRO A 355 -48.95 -53.63 -6.45
C PRO A 355 -47.83 -52.65 -6.07
N SER A 356 -48.21 -51.45 -5.61
CA SER A 356 -47.39 -50.25 -5.42
C SER A 356 -46.17 -50.35 -4.48
N HIS A 357 -45.97 -51.47 -3.77
CA HIS A 357 -44.87 -51.63 -2.82
C HIS A 357 -43.66 -52.43 -3.34
N ASP A 358 -43.71 -52.97 -4.56
CA ASP A 358 -42.60 -53.71 -5.17
C ASP A 358 -42.50 -53.52 -6.71
N GLU A 359 -43.15 -52.48 -7.25
CA GLU A 359 -43.29 -52.25 -8.70
C GLU A 359 -41.96 -52.23 -9.46
N GLU A 360 -40.91 -51.64 -8.89
CA GLU A 360 -39.63 -51.44 -9.58
C GLU A 360 -38.82 -52.74 -9.66
N ALA A 361 -38.75 -53.50 -8.56
CA ALA A 361 -38.08 -54.79 -8.52
C ALA A 361 -38.81 -55.82 -9.40
N GLN A 362 -40.15 -55.82 -9.38
CA GLN A 362 -40.97 -56.70 -10.22
C GLN A 362 -40.90 -56.32 -11.71
N ALA A 363 -40.87 -55.02 -12.04
CA ALA A 363 -40.72 -54.54 -13.42
C ALA A 363 -39.33 -54.84 -13.99
N MET A 364 -38.27 -54.68 -13.19
CA MET A 364 -36.91 -54.99 -13.62
C MET A 364 -36.68 -56.49 -13.77
N HIS A 365 -37.20 -57.28 -12.83
CA HIS A 365 -37.17 -58.74 -12.94
C HIS A 365 -37.97 -59.25 -14.15
N LEU A 366 -39.14 -58.66 -14.45
CA LEU A 366 -39.91 -58.98 -15.66
C LEU A 366 -39.16 -58.63 -16.95
N LEU A 367 -38.41 -57.53 -16.97
CA LEU A 367 -37.59 -57.15 -18.12
C LEU A 367 -36.43 -58.09 -18.35
N GLU A 368 -35.72 -58.47 -17.30
CA GLU A 368 -34.64 -59.45 -17.35
C GLU A 368 -35.14 -60.78 -17.89
N LEU A 369 -36.33 -61.22 -17.46
CA LEU A 369 -36.99 -62.43 -17.94
C LEU A 369 -37.38 -62.34 -19.44
N LEU A 370 -37.96 -61.21 -19.87
CA LEU A 370 -38.37 -61.00 -21.26
C LEU A 370 -37.17 -60.88 -22.21
N GLU A 371 -36.09 -60.23 -21.77
CA GLU A 371 -34.84 -60.09 -22.50
C GLU A 371 -34.11 -61.42 -22.64
N ALA A 372 -33.99 -62.18 -21.54
CA ALA A 372 -33.35 -63.49 -21.55
C ALA A 372 -34.08 -64.47 -22.49
N GLU A 373 -35.41 -64.48 -22.49
CA GLU A 373 -36.19 -65.42 -23.31
C GLU A 373 -36.31 -64.99 -24.79
N ALA A 374 -36.34 -63.69 -25.08
CA ALA A 374 -36.33 -63.20 -26.46
C ALA A 374 -34.99 -63.47 -27.16
N THR A 375 -33.88 -63.32 -26.43
CA THR A 375 -32.53 -63.53 -26.97
C THR A 375 -32.27 -64.99 -27.36
N ARG A 376 -32.95 -65.97 -26.72
CA ARG A 376 -32.84 -67.40 -27.05
C ARG A 376 -33.43 -67.78 -28.41
N ASN A 377 -34.41 -67.03 -28.91
CA ASN A 377 -35.23 -67.41 -30.08
C ASN A 377 -35.04 -66.50 -31.30
N LEU A 378 -34.09 -65.56 -31.25
CA LEU A 378 -33.86 -64.56 -32.29
C LEU A 378 -32.55 -64.79 -33.04
N THR A 379 -32.54 -64.44 -34.33
CA THR A 379 -31.33 -64.54 -35.17
C THR A 379 -30.36 -63.38 -34.92
N ALA A 380 -29.07 -63.55 -35.26
CA ALA A 380 -28.05 -62.52 -35.02
C ALA A 380 -28.37 -61.16 -35.67
N GLU A 381 -29.08 -61.14 -36.79
CA GLU A 381 -29.52 -59.91 -37.46
C GLU A 381 -30.64 -59.17 -36.71
N GLN A 382 -31.38 -59.86 -35.83
CA GLN A 382 -32.51 -59.32 -35.06
C GLN A 382 -32.11 -58.83 -33.66
N LEU A 383 -30.91 -59.23 -33.18
CA LEU A 383 -30.37 -58.78 -31.89
C LEU A 383 -30.24 -57.25 -31.78
N PRO A 384 -29.81 -56.49 -32.80
CA PRO A 384 -29.78 -55.03 -32.73
C PRO A 384 -31.17 -54.40 -32.55
N GLN A 385 -32.20 -55.01 -33.14
CA GLN A 385 -33.59 -54.54 -33.02
C GLN A 385 -34.17 -54.89 -31.65
N LEU A 386 -33.86 -56.07 -31.10
CA LEU A 386 -34.16 -56.41 -29.72
C LEU A 386 -33.50 -55.43 -28.74
N ARG A 387 -32.20 -55.15 -28.92
CA ARG A 387 -31.48 -54.13 -28.14
C ARG A 387 -32.15 -52.76 -28.23
N ALA A 388 -32.64 -52.37 -29.41
CA ALA A 388 -33.38 -51.11 -29.58
C ALA A 388 -34.72 -51.08 -28.85
N VAL A 389 -35.50 -52.18 -28.89
CA VAL A 389 -36.79 -52.28 -28.17
C VAL A 389 -36.57 -52.30 -26.66
N LEU A 390 -35.60 -53.06 -26.16
CA LEU A 390 -35.25 -53.11 -24.75
C LEU A 390 -34.69 -51.80 -24.25
N PHE A 391 -33.89 -51.10 -25.07
CA PHE A 391 -33.45 -49.74 -24.78
C PHE A 391 -34.64 -48.78 -24.65
N GLN A 392 -35.63 -48.85 -25.56
CA GLN A 392 -36.84 -48.03 -25.43
C GLN A 392 -37.72 -48.44 -24.24
N THR A 393 -37.69 -49.71 -23.87
CA THR A 393 -38.43 -50.24 -22.73
C THR A 393 -37.83 -49.80 -21.41
N ARG A 394 -36.50 -49.84 -21.30
CA ARG A 394 -35.75 -49.22 -20.21
C ARG A 394 -36.00 -47.72 -20.19
N ARG A 395 -35.99 -47.04 -21.34
CA ARG A 395 -36.40 -45.63 -21.43
C ARG A 395 -37.85 -45.39 -21.02
N LEU A 396 -38.76 -46.35 -21.14
CA LEU A 396 -40.14 -46.22 -20.68
C LEU A 396 -40.21 -46.33 -19.15
N LEU A 397 -39.47 -47.25 -18.55
CA LEU A 397 -39.30 -47.33 -17.09
C LEU A 397 -38.54 -46.10 -16.52
N GLU A 398 -37.47 -45.69 -17.19
CA GLU A 398 -36.74 -44.43 -16.93
C GLU A 398 -37.59 -43.19 -17.27
N ARG A 399 -38.64 -43.27 -18.09
CA ARG A 399 -39.59 -42.16 -18.31
C ARG A 399 -40.63 -42.09 -17.22
N ARG A 400 -40.95 -43.21 -16.58
CA ARG A 400 -41.67 -43.22 -15.29
C ARG A 400 -40.81 -42.64 -14.15
N GLN A 401 -39.49 -42.54 -14.33
CA GLN A 401 -38.54 -41.86 -13.42
C GLN A 401 -37.67 -40.81 -14.18
N PHE A 402 -38.23 -39.65 -14.54
CA PHE A 402 -37.63 -38.60 -15.41
C PHE A 402 -36.09 -38.34 -15.27
N PHE A 403 -35.32 -38.74 -16.31
CA PHE A 403 -34.04 -38.21 -16.84
C PHE A 403 -32.84 -37.86 -15.91
N ARG A 404 -31.77 -38.70 -15.96
CA ARG A 404 -30.40 -38.38 -16.48
C ARG A 404 -29.36 -39.45 -16.07
N VAL A 405 -29.05 -40.40 -16.93
CA VAL A 405 -27.66 -40.83 -17.18
C VAL A 405 -27.48 -41.03 -18.68
N SER A 406 -26.99 -39.98 -19.33
CA SER A 406 -26.33 -40.08 -20.63
C SER A 406 -24.94 -40.66 -20.38
N ARG A 407 -24.62 -41.76 -21.06
CA ARG A 407 -23.24 -42.20 -21.31
C ARG A 407 -22.45 -41.05 -21.95
N THR A 408 -21.76 -40.31 -21.10
CA THR A 408 -20.62 -39.43 -21.39
C THR A 408 -19.92 -39.28 -20.06
N SER A 409 -18.65 -39.69 -20.02
CA SER A 409 -17.69 -39.52 -18.94
C SER A 409 -18.00 -38.33 -18.02
N PHE A 410 -18.27 -38.60 -16.75
CA PHE A 410 -18.04 -37.61 -15.69
C PHE A 410 -16.57 -37.72 -15.23
N MET A 411 -15.65 -37.51 -16.17
CA MET A 411 -14.52 -36.65 -15.82
C MET A 411 -15.14 -35.27 -15.63
N PRO A 412 -14.84 -34.51 -14.56
CA PRO A 412 -15.32 -33.15 -14.45
C PRO A 412 -14.70 -32.36 -15.59
N ASP A 413 -15.45 -32.19 -16.68
CA ASP A 413 -15.05 -31.27 -17.73
C ASP A 413 -15.05 -29.88 -17.09
N ARG A 414 -13.92 -29.19 -17.21
CA ARG A 414 -13.63 -27.89 -16.58
C ARG A 414 -14.53 -26.74 -17.06
N ASN A 415 -15.60 -27.03 -17.80
CA ASN A 415 -16.50 -26.05 -18.38
C ASN A 415 -17.90 -26.19 -17.81
N THR A 416 -18.04 -25.60 -16.62
CA THR A 416 -19.23 -25.17 -15.88
C THR A 416 -20.13 -24.18 -16.66
N SER A 417 -20.25 -24.28 -17.98
CA SER A 417 -20.72 -23.14 -18.80
C SER A 417 -22.23 -23.04 -19.01
N GLN A 418 -23.05 -24.02 -18.62
CA GLN A 418 -24.52 -23.93 -18.77
C GLN A 418 -25.29 -23.70 -17.46
N LEU A 419 -24.74 -24.01 -16.29
CA LEU A 419 -25.30 -23.58 -14.99
C LEU A 419 -24.85 -22.15 -14.59
N GLN A 420 -23.84 -21.60 -15.30
CA GLN A 420 -23.46 -20.18 -15.25
C GLN A 420 -24.55 -19.22 -15.78
N ARG A 421 -25.68 -19.74 -16.30
CA ARG A 421 -26.82 -18.96 -16.81
C ARG A 421 -27.94 -18.71 -15.81
N LEU A 422 -27.75 -18.99 -14.52
CA LEU A 422 -28.42 -18.17 -13.51
C LEU A 422 -27.63 -16.88 -13.42
N GLU A 423 -27.86 -15.99 -14.40
CA GLU A 423 -27.43 -14.59 -14.35
C GLU A 423 -28.13 -13.92 -13.17
N LEU A 424 -27.58 -14.12 -11.97
CA LEU A 424 -28.01 -13.47 -10.74
C LEU A 424 -27.62 -12.00 -10.81
N ASN A 425 -28.44 -11.25 -11.53
CA ASN A 425 -28.37 -9.80 -11.62
C ASN A 425 -28.69 -9.17 -10.25
N LEU A 426 -27.76 -8.35 -9.77
CA LEU A 426 -27.87 -7.25 -8.80
C LEU A 426 -28.41 -7.52 -7.36
N ILE A 427 -27.61 -7.07 -6.40
CA ILE A 427 -27.53 -7.49 -4.98
C ILE A 427 -28.57 -6.78 -4.08
N SER A 428 -29.49 -7.55 -3.49
CA SER A 428 -30.47 -7.15 -2.46
C SER A 428 -30.99 -8.40 -1.69
N GLN A 429 -31.82 -8.21 -0.65
CA GLN A 429 -32.60 -9.28 0.00
C GLN A 429 -33.31 -10.19 -1.04
N THR A 430 -33.68 -9.59 -2.17
CA THR A 430 -34.33 -10.23 -3.31
C THR A 430 -33.49 -11.34 -3.97
N GLN A 431 -32.14 -11.31 -3.89
CA GLN A 431 -31.30 -12.41 -4.39
C GLN A 431 -31.24 -13.60 -3.43
N TRP A 432 -31.28 -13.33 -2.12
CA TRP A 432 -31.45 -14.39 -1.12
C TRP A 432 -32.80 -15.10 -1.31
N ASP A 433 -33.84 -14.32 -1.59
CA ASP A 433 -35.17 -14.85 -1.90
C ASP A 433 -35.20 -15.55 -3.26
N SER A 434 -34.47 -15.04 -4.27
CA SER A 434 -34.31 -15.70 -5.58
C SER A 434 -33.63 -17.05 -5.45
N LEU A 435 -32.50 -17.15 -4.72
CA LEU A 435 -31.83 -18.43 -4.50
C LEU A 435 -32.77 -19.44 -3.84
N LYS A 436 -33.59 -19.01 -2.86
CA LYS A 436 -34.62 -19.86 -2.25
C LYS A 436 -35.71 -20.26 -3.24
N GLN A 437 -36.17 -19.35 -4.09
CA GLN A 437 -37.18 -19.62 -5.11
C GLN A 437 -36.67 -20.54 -6.22
N ASP A 438 -35.46 -20.31 -6.71
CA ASP A 438 -34.78 -21.09 -7.75
C ASP A 438 -34.49 -22.51 -7.23
N LEU A 439 -34.04 -22.62 -5.97
CA LEU A 439 -33.87 -23.91 -5.30
C LEU A 439 -35.22 -24.62 -5.15
N ALA A 440 -36.27 -23.93 -4.68
CA ALA A 440 -37.61 -24.50 -4.59
C ALA A 440 -38.18 -24.92 -5.96
N GLN A 441 -37.89 -24.17 -7.02
CA GLN A 441 -38.34 -24.49 -8.36
C GLN A 441 -37.58 -25.70 -8.93
N TYR A 442 -36.27 -25.76 -8.73
CA TYR A 442 -35.43 -26.88 -9.12
C TYR A 442 -35.87 -28.18 -8.42
N LEU A 443 -36.10 -28.11 -7.11
CA LEU A 443 -36.56 -29.24 -6.31
C LEU A 443 -37.96 -29.70 -6.77
N ARG A 444 -38.92 -28.78 -6.94
CA ARG A 444 -40.25 -29.11 -7.48
C ARG A 444 -40.22 -29.68 -8.89
N TRP A 445 -39.40 -29.14 -9.78
CA TRP A 445 -39.24 -29.67 -11.14
C TRP A 445 -38.66 -31.08 -11.14
N SER A 446 -37.80 -31.37 -10.18
CA SER A 446 -37.18 -32.68 -9.99
C SER A 446 -38.06 -33.64 -9.17
N GLY A 447 -39.28 -33.23 -8.77
CA GLY A 447 -40.21 -34.05 -7.99
C GLY A 447 -39.80 -34.27 -6.53
N ILE A 448 -39.00 -33.37 -5.96
CA ILE A 448 -38.40 -33.48 -4.63
C ILE A 448 -39.11 -32.53 -3.66
N ASP A 449 -39.83 -33.10 -2.69
CA ASP A 449 -40.59 -32.35 -1.68
C ASP A 449 -40.06 -32.54 -0.25
N GLY A 450 -38.97 -33.29 -0.06
CA GLY A 450 -38.40 -33.65 1.24
C GLY A 450 -36.92 -33.25 1.41
N VAL A 451 -36.63 -31.95 1.30
CA VAL A 451 -35.29 -31.38 1.45
C VAL A 451 -35.31 -30.16 2.34
N SER A 452 -34.32 -30.07 3.23
CA SER A 452 -34.10 -28.91 4.06
C SER A 452 -32.64 -28.57 4.21
N VAL A 453 -32.39 -27.26 4.30
CA VAL A 453 -31.07 -26.69 4.49
C VAL A 453 -31.07 -25.95 5.81
N VAL A 454 -30.12 -26.30 6.67
CA VAL A 454 -29.95 -25.71 7.99
C VAL A 454 -28.58 -25.04 8.01
N LEU A 455 -28.50 -23.77 8.42
CA LEU A 455 -27.24 -23.04 8.49
C LEU A 455 -26.81 -22.83 9.94
N HIS A 456 -25.50 -22.81 10.17
CA HIS A 456 -24.95 -22.46 11.47
C HIS A 456 -25.07 -20.96 11.73
N SER A 457 -25.41 -20.59 12.96
CA SER A 457 -25.27 -19.21 13.46
C SER A 457 -23.82 -18.74 13.34
N GLN A 458 -23.60 -17.50 12.86
CA GLN A 458 -22.27 -16.95 12.50
C GLN A 458 -21.24 -16.87 13.65
N HIS A 459 -21.54 -17.34 14.86
CA HIS A 459 -20.68 -17.18 16.05
C HIS A 459 -20.36 -18.47 16.82
N ALA A 460 -20.62 -19.67 16.28
CA ALA A 460 -20.22 -20.91 16.94
C ALA A 460 -19.69 -21.94 15.94
N PRO A 461 -18.35 -22.11 15.82
CA PRO A 461 -17.82 -23.38 15.35
C PRO A 461 -18.03 -24.37 16.51
N HIS A 462 -18.85 -25.39 16.28
CA HIS A 462 -19.12 -26.56 17.14
C HIS A 462 -20.43 -26.59 17.96
N GLN A 463 -21.16 -27.67 17.67
CA GLN A 463 -22.02 -28.55 18.46
C GLN A 463 -23.31 -28.00 19.10
N ASP A 464 -23.32 -26.81 19.70
CA ASP A 464 -24.49 -26.37 20.51
C ASP A 464 -25.01 -24.98 20.14
N GLY A 465 -24.54 -24.42 19.03
CA GLY A 465 -25.02 -23.13 18.53
C GLY A 465 -26.44 -23.26 17.93
N PRO A 466 -27.30 -22.23 18.03
CA PRO A 466 -28.62 -22.28 17.44
C PRO A 466 -28.53 -22.50 15.93
N HIS A 467 -29.03 -23.65 15.47
CA HIS A 467 -29.23 -23.96 14.07
C HIS A 467 -30.42 -23.17 13.55
N ARG A 468 -30.30 -22.57 12.37
CA ARG A 468 -31.42 -21.86 11.73
C ARG A 468 -31.83 -22.57 10.46
N LEU A 469 -33.11 -22.94 10.38
CA LEU A 469 -33.72 -23.45 9.17
C LEU A 469 -33.62 -22.37 8.09
N PHE A 470 -32.80 -22.61 7.08
CA PHE A 470 -32.62 -21.66 5.99
C PHE A 470 -33.68 -21.84 4.91
N PHE A 471 -33.93 -23.10 4.57
CA PHE A 471 -34.83 -23.51 3.50
C PHE A 471 -35.41 -24.87 3.83
N SER A 472 -36.68 -25.09 3.49
CA SER A 472 -37.34 -26.37 3.62
C SER A 472 -38.43 -26.50 2.57
N THR A 473 -38.57 -27.66 1.96
CA THR A 473 -39.75 -28.03 1.17
C THR A 473 -40.85 -28.66 2.04
N HIS A 474 -40.53 -29.05 3.28
CA HIS A 474 -41.53 -29.60 4.20
C HIS A 474 -42.52 -28.51 4.65
N PRO A 475 -43.84 -28.72 4.47
CA PRO A 475 -44.86 -27.74 4.83
C PRO A 475 -44.93 -27.46 6.34
N GLU A 476 -44.52 -28.43 7.16
CA GLU A 476 -44.60 -28.40 8.62
C GLU A 476 -43.28 -28.04 9.31
N ALA A 477 -42.21 -27.76 8.55
CA ALA A 477 -40.92 -27.41 9.13
C ALA A 477 -41.00 -26.07 9.86
N THR A 478 -40.81 -26.08 11.17
CA THR A 478 -40.85 -24.91 12.05
C THR A 478 -39.51 -24.71 12.74
N GLU A 479 -39.17 -23.48 13.15
CA GLU A 479 -37.93 -23.21 13.89
C GLU A 479 -37.99 -23.84 15.28
N GLY A 480 -37.15 -24.85 15.53
CA GLY A 480 -37.02 -25.60 16.78
C GLY A 480 -35.60 -25.56 17.37
N PRO A 481 -35.42 -26.00 18.63
CA PRO A 481 -34.14 -25.94 19.34
C PRO A 481 -33.10 -26.98 18.85
N SER A 482 -33.54 -28.11 18.30
CA SER A 482 -32.67 -29.14 17.68
C SER A 482 -33.01 -29.31 16.20
N TRP A 483 -32.02 -29.59 15.36
CA TRP A 483 -32.24 -29.83 13.92
C TRP A 483 -33.12 -31.06 13.65
N HIS A 484 -33.15 -32.03 14.57
CA HIS A 484 -34.02 -33.20 14.52
C HIS A 484 -35.51 -32.81 14.66
N ASP A 485 -35.79 -31.73 15.38
CA ASP A 485 -37.15 -31.22 15.58
C ASP A 485 -37.66 -30.46 14.35
N LEU A 486 -36.77 -30.17 13.38
CA LEU A 486 -37.09 -29.34 12.22
C LEU A 486 -37.76 -30.15 11.08
N LEU A 487 -37.78 -31.49 11.11
CA LEU A 487 -37.84 -32.36 9.91
C LEU A 487 -38.58 -33.72 10.08
N PRO A 488 -38.90 -34.46 8.99
CA PRO A 488 -40.03 -35.39 8.94
C PRO A 488 -39.82 -36.73 9.67
N ALA A 489 -40.91 -37.48 9.80
CA ALA A 489 -41.05 -38.57 10.77
C ALA A 489 -40.38 -39.91 10.40
N ASP A 490 -39.99 -40.19 9.16
CA ASP A 490 -39.64 -41.56 8.73
C ASP A 490 -38.12 -41.86 8.68
N HIS A 491 -37.48 -41.65 7.53
CA HIS A 491 -36.08 -42.00 7.30
C HIS A 491 -35.32 -40.81 6.71
N LEU A 492 -34.33 -40.30 7.46
CA LEU A 492 -33.65 -39.04 7.17
C LEU A 492 -32.18 -39.27 6.76
N LEU A 493 -31.70 -38.54 5.76
CA LEU A 493 -30.31 -38.48 5.32
C LEU A 493 -29.70 -37.12 5.67
N VAL A 494 -28.56 -37.12 6.37
CA VAL A 494 -27.88 -35.93 6.88
C VAL A 494 -26.52 -35.77 6.23
N LEU A 495 -26.30 -34.65 5.53
CA LEU A 495 -25.05 -34.32 4.85
C LEU A 495 -24.52 -32.94 5.29
N PRO A 496 -23.20 -32.76 5.44
CA PRO A 496 -22.65 -31.45 5.80
C PRO A 496 -22.47 -30.56 4.57
N LEU A 497 -22.77 -29.26 4.68
CA LEU A 497 -22.59 -28.29 3.58
C LEU A 497 -21.25 -27.57 3.72
N PHE A 498 -20.44 -27.62 2.66
CA PHE A 498 -19.10 -27.03 2.65
C PHE A 498 -18.85 -26.16 1.43
N VAL A 499 -18.16 -25.06 1.67
CA VAL A 499 -17.52 -24.28 0.61
C VAL A 499 -16.04 -24.21 0.92
N ARG A 500 -15.22 -24.79 0.04
CA ARG A 500 -13.78 -24.99 0.28
C ARG A 500 -13.58 -25.71 1.62
N SER A 501 -13.07 -25.02 2.63
CA SER A 501 -12.82 -25.56 3.97
C SER A 501 -13.72 -24.95 5.04
N THR A 502 -14.81 -24.29 4.65
CA THR A 502 -15.76 -23.66 5.58
C THR A 502 -17.04 -24.49 5.66
N HIS A 503 -17.33 -25.00 6.85
CA HIS A 503 -18.61 -25.68 7.14
C HIS A 503 -19.73 -24.65 7.26
N LEU A 504 -20.68 -24.66 6.32
CA LEU A 504 -21.77 -23.70 6.26
C LEU A 504 -23.01 -24.16 7.03
N GLY A 505 -23.29 -25.46 7.05
CA GLY A 505 -24.59 -25.97 7.48
C GLY A 505 -24.76 -27.47 7.28
N LEU A 506 -26.01 -27.91 7.33
CA LEU A 506 -26.46 -29.27 7.03
C LEU A 506 -27.47 -29.25 5.89
N LEU A 507 -27.40 -30.27 5.03
CA LEU A 507 -28.42 -30.65 4.08
C LEU A 507 -29.11 -31.90 4.61
N LEU A 508 -30.42 -31.84 4.71
CA LEU A 508 -31.26 -32.87 5.28
C LEU A 508 -32.23 -33.31 4.18
N VAL A 509 -32.29 -34.61 3.89
CA VAL A 509 -33.02 -35.17 2.75
C VAL A 509 -33.82 -36.38 3.20
N ASP A 510 -35.08 -36.49 2.76
CA ASP A 510 -35.85 -37.72 2.90
C ASP A 510 -35.16 -38.86 2.15
N SER A 511 -34.84 -39.93 2.85
CA SER A 511 -34.01 -41.01 2.28
C SER A 511 -34.70 -41.73 1.11
N HIS A 512 -36.03 -41.80 1.07
CA HIS A 512 -36.76 -42.31 -0.08
C HIS A 512 -36.54 -41.45 -1.33
N GLN A 513 -36.41 -40.13 -1.17
CA GLN A 513 -36.12 -39.21 -2.27
C GLN A 513 -34.63 -39.21 -2.61
N ALA A 514 -33.74 -39.42 -1.64
CA ALA A 514 -32.30 -39.54 -1.85
C ALA A 514 -31.92 -40.64 -2.84
N GLN A 515 -32.72 -41.71 -2.95
CA GLN A 515 -32.49 -42.80 -3.91
C GLN A 515 -32.73 -42.37 -5.38
N GLN A 516 -33.53 -41.32 -5.58
CA GLN A 516 -33.93 -40.84 -6.91
C GLN A 516 -33.10 -39.64 -7.38
N MET A 517 -32.17 -39.13 -6.56
CA MET A 517 -31.39 -37.92 -6.86
C MET A 517 -29.88 -38.11 -6.74
N ASN A 518 -29.14 -37.28 -7.46
CA ASN A 518 -27.71 -37.09 -7.21
C ASN A 518 -27.54 -36.11 -6.03
N VAL A 519 -27.51 -36.66 -4.81
CA VAL A 519 -27.40 -35.89 -3.57
C VAL A 519 -26.13 -35.03 -3.52
N GLU A 520 -25.01 -35.53 -4.08
CA GLU A 520 -23.74 -34.78 -4.16
C GLU A 520 -23.86 -33.56 -5.06
N HIS A 521 -24.56 -33.69 -6.19
CA HIS A 521 -24.83 -32.57 -7.09
C HIS A 521 -25.66 -31.48 -6.41
N LEU A 522 -26.72 -31.87 -5.70
CA LEU A 522 -27.57 -30.96 -4.95
C LEU A 522 -26.77 -30.24 -3.84
N GLN A 523 -25.98 -30.99 -3.07
CA GLN A 523 -25.08 -30.46 -2.04
C GLN A 523 -24.09 -29.44 -2.63
N HIS A 524 -23.51 -29.72 -3.80
CA HIS A 524 -22.58 -28.83 -4.48
C HIS A 524 -23.24 -27.56 -5.01
N LEU A 525 -24.43 -27.67 -5.60
CA LEU A 525 -25.22 -26.54 -6.09
C LEU A 525 -25.55 -25.57 -4.95
N ILE A 526 -26.09 -26.08 -3.85
CA ILE A 526 -26.45 -25.30 -2.67
C ILE A 526 -25.22 -24.62 -2.08
N SER A 527 -24.13 -25.37 -1.91
CA SER A 527 -22.88 -24.84 -1.39
C SER A 527 -22.31 -23.71 -2.26
N SER A 528 -22.27 -23.91 -3.58
CA SER A 528 -21.75 -22.91 -4.53
C SER A 528 -22.61 -21.65 -4.56
N GLY A 529 -23.94 -21.79 -4.54
CA GLY A 529 -24.87 -20.66 -4.47
C GLY A 529 -24.68 -19.82 -3.20
N LEU A 530 -24.57 -20.47 -2.03
CA LEU A 530 -24.32 -19.80 -0.75
C LEU A 530 -22.99 -19.03 -0.74
N HIS A 531 -21.91 -19.61 -1.30
CA HIS A 531 -20.62 -18.92 -1.41
C HIS A 531 -20.70 -17.65 -2.23
N HIS A 532 -21.36 -17.73 -3.40
CA HIS A 532 -21.44 -16.60 -4.32
C HIS A 532 -22.16 -15.41 -3.68
N VAL A 533 -23.26 -15.67 -2.96
CA VAL A 533 -24.00 -14.65 -2.22
C VAL A 533 -23.16 -14.02 -1.12
N GLN A 534 -22.45 -14.81 -0.31
CA GLN A 534 -21.58 -14.30 0.77
C GLN A 534 -20.42 -13.46 0.25
N PHE A 535 -19.71 -13.93 -0.77
CA PHE A 535 -18.57 -13.23 -1.37
C PHE A 535 -18.98 -11.87 -1.93
N THR A 536 -20.12 -11.83 -2.61
CA THR A 536 -20.64 -10.62 -3.25
C THR A 536 -21.06 -9.57 -2.22
N GLN A 537 -21.66 -10.00 -1.09
CA GLN A 537 -21.94 -9.10 0.04
C GLN A 537 -20.65 -8.48 0.63
N GLN A 538 -19.59 -9.28 0.74
CA GLN A 538 -18.31 -8.81 1.26
C GLN A 538 -17.64 -7.79 0.32
N GLN A 539 -17.65 -8.05 -0.99
CA GLN A 539 -17.14 -7.10 -1.98
C GLN A 539 -17.90 -5.76 -1.94
N ARG A 540 -19.22 -5.78 -1.79
CA ARG A 540 -20.02 -4.55 -1.71
C ARG A 540 -19.68 -3.70 -0.49
N ARG A 541 -19.42 -4.31 0.67
CA ARG A 541 -18.95 -3.57 1.87
C ARG A 541 -17.63 -2.87 1.59
N TYR A 542 -16.71 -3.56 0.92
CA TYR A 542 -15.41 -2.99 0.55
C TYR A 542 -15.53 -1.84 -0.46
N THR A 543 -16.40 -1.97 -1.47
CA THR A 543 -16.66 -0.89 -2.44
C THR A 543 -17.23 0.36 -1.77
N LEU A 544 -18.20 0.21 -0.86
CA LEU A 544 -18.76 1.34 -0.11
C LEU A 544 -17.73 2.03 0.79
N GLU A 545 -16.80 1.27 1.39
CA GLU A 545 -15.68 1.84 2.14
C GLU A 545 -14.71 2.59 1.22
N LEU A 546 -14.42 2.07 0.02
CA LEU A 546 -13.59 2.75 -0.97
C LEU A 546 -14.23 4.04 -1.48
N GLU A 547 -15.54 4.04 -1.78
CA GLU A 547 -16.28 5.24 -2.18
C GLU A 547 -16.19 6.33 -1.11
N LYS A 548 -16.33 5.97 0.17
CA LYS A 548 -16.15 6.91 1.28
C LYS A 548 -14.73 7.49 1.37
N HIS A 549 -13.71 6.69 1.09
CA HIS A 549 -12.32 7.16 1.04
C HIS A 549 -12.06 8.05 -0.18
N ILE A 550 -12.70 7.78 -1.31
CA ILE A 550 -12.62 8.62 -2.52
C ILE A 550 -13.28 9.97 -2.24
N ASP A 551 -14.48 10.00 -1.66
CA ASP A 551 -15.17 11.25 -1.27
C ASP A 551 -14.33 12.10 -0.30
N GLN A 552 -13.68 11.45 0.69
CA GLN A 552 -12.76 12.14 1.60
C GLN A 552 -11.56 12.74 0.85
N ARG A 553 -10.95 11.99 -0.06
CA ARG A 553 -9.82 12.46 -0.87
C ARG A 553 -10.23 13.58 -1.82
N GLU A 554 -11.38 13.50 -2.47
CA GLU A 554 -11.89 14.57 -3.33
C GLU A 554 -12.12 15.87 -2.54
N THR A 555 -12.62 15.75 -1.31
CA THR A 555 -12.77 16.90 -0.40
C THR A 555 -11.42 17.49 -0.01
N GLU A 556 -10.42 16.66 0.31
CA GLU A 556 -9.05 17.11 0.61
C GLU A 556 -8.38 17.78 -0.59
N VAL A 557 -8.51 17.20 -1.79
CA VAL A 557 -7.97 17.77 -3.04
C VAL A 557 -8.62 19.12 -3.37
N ALA A 558 -9.94 19.25 -3.17
CA ALA A 558 -10.65 20.52 -3.37
C ALA A 558 -10.20 21.60 -2.38
N GLN A 559 -10.01 21.27 -1.10
CA GLN A 559 -9.48 22.18 -0.09
C GLN A 559 -8.04 22.62 -0.41
N LEU A 560 -7.18 21.67 -0.79
CA LEU A 560 -5.80 21.96 -1.20
C LEU A 560 -5.75 22.84 -2.46
N SER A 561 -6.63 22.61 -3.44
CA SER A 561 -6.69 23.42 -4.66
C SER A 561 -7.12 24.86 -4.37
N GLN A 562 -8.13 25.06 -3.51
CA GLN A 562 -8.54 26.39 -3.07
C GLN A 562 -7.43 27.11 -2.29
N GLN A 563 -6.68 26.36 -1.47
CA GLN A 563 -5.53 26.89 -0.76
C GLN A 563 -4.39 27.25 -1.72
N MET A 564 -4.12 26.43 -2.75
CA MET A 564 -3.12 26.74 -3.80
C MET A 564 -3.50 27.96 -4.62
N GLU A 565 -4.77 28.13 -5.00
CA GLU A 565 -5.24 29.34 -5.69
C GLU A 565 -5.08 30.59 -4.82
N TYR A 566 -5.37 30.50 -3.52
CA TYR A 566 -5.16 31.62 -2.60
C TYR A 566 -3.67 31.99 -2.46
N LEU A 567 -2.79 31.00 -2.31
CA LEU A 567 -1.33 31.19 -2.18
C LEU A 567 -0.68 31.67 -3.50
N ALA A 568 -1.28 31.39 -4.66
CA ALA A 568 -0.78 31.88 -5.94
C ALA A 568 -0.83 33.42 -6.06
N ILE A 569 -1.74 34.08 -5.32
CA ILE A 569 -2.00 35.52 -5.43
C ILE A 569 -1.87 36.31 -4.11
N HIS A 570 -1.55 35.65 -2.98
CA HIS A 570 -1.28 36.28 -1.67
C HIS A 570 0.09 35.86 -1.11
N ASP A 571 0.65 36.69 -0.23
CA ASP A 571 1.87 36.41 0.54
C ASP A 571 1.54 35.58 1.79
N GLU A 572 2.28 34.49 2.02
CA GLU A 572 1.96 33.52 3.08
C GLU A 572 2.15 34.07 4.51
N VAL A 573 3.03 35.04 4.69
CA VAL A 573 3.40 35.56 6.02
C VAL A 573 2.45 36.70 6.44
N THR A 574 2.10 37.58 5.50
CA THR A 574 1.31 38.79 5.79
C THR A 574 -0.15 38.65 5.39
N GLY A 575 -0.51 37.70 4.53
CA GLY A 575 -1.87 37.56 3.98
C GLY A 575 -2.26 38.68 3.00
N LEU A 576 -1.37 39.63 2.72
CA LEU A 576 -1.57 40.66 1.72
C LEU A 576 -1.48 40.07 0.30
N PRO A 577 -2.07 40.73 -0.70
CA PRO A 577 -1.75 40.50 -2.11
C PRO A 577 -0.24 40.34 -2.35
N ASN A 578 0.15 39.39 -3.19
CA ASN A 578 1.54 39.26 -3.61
C ASN A 578 1.82 40.12 -4.86
N LYS A 579 3.08 40.11 -5.31
CA LYS A 579 3.51 40.81 -6.53
C LYS A 579 2.66 40.49 -7.76
N THR A 580 2.20 39.25 -7.93
CA THR A 580 1.38 38.80 -9.06
C THR A 580 0.04 39.54 -9.09
N LEU A 581 -0.68 39.57 -7.96
CA LEU A 581 -1.97 40.25 -7.87
C LEU A 581 -1.83 41.77 -8.02
N PHE A 582 -0.77 42.35 -7.44
CA PHE A 582 -0.49 43.77 -7.58
C PHE A 582 -0.23 44.16 -9.04
N HIS A 583 0.58 43.37 -9.76
CA HIS A 583 0.90 43.61 -11.16
C HIS A 583 -0.35 43.60 -12.04
N ALA A 584 -1.17 42.55 -11.90
CA ALA A 584 -2.42 42.42 -12.64
C ALA A 584 -3.37 43.59 -12.37
N ARG A 585 -3.43 44.08 -11.12
CA ARG A 585 -4.29 45.22 -10.78
C ARG A 585 -3.74 46.55 -11.30
N LEU A 586 -2.42 46.75 -11.23
CA LEU A 586 -1.76 47.94 -11.76
C LEU A 586 -1.93 48.01 -13.29
N GLU A 587 -1.81 46.88 -13.99
CA GLU A 587 -2.04 46.81 -15.44
C GLU A 587 -3.46 47.25 -15.81
N GLN A 588 -4.48 46.78 -15.07
CA GLN A 588 -5.86 47.23 -15.26
C GLN A 588 -6.03 48.75 -15.04
N VAL A 589 -5.35 49.32 -14.05
CA VAL A 589 -5.38 50.75 -13.76
C VAL A 589 -4.71 51.58 -14.85
N ILE A 590 -3.56 51.13 -15.38
CA ILE A 590 -2.86 51.77 -16.50
C ILE A 590 -3.76 51.77 -17.75
N GLN A 591 -4.31 50.62 -18.11
CA GLN A 591 -5.22 50.49 -19.27
C GLN A 591 -6.44 51.41 -19.13
N ARG A 592 -7.04 51.46 -17.94
CA ARG A 592 -8.17 52.35 -17.66
C ARG A 592 -7.79 53.83 -17.81
N SER A 593 -6.63 54.23 -17.28
CA SER A 593 -6.14 55.60 -17.38
C SER A 593 -5.91 56.03 -18.83
N GLN A 594 -5.37 55.13 -19.68
CA GLN A 594 -5.19 55.37 -21.11
C GLN A 594 -6.52 55.49 -21.88
N GLN A 595 -7.54 54.73 -21.50
CA GLN A 595 -8.86 54.74 -22.15
C GLN A 595 -9.72 55.94 -21.73
N GLU A 596 -9.73 56.29 -20.44
CA GLU A 596 -10.61 57.32 -19.86
C GLU A 596 -9.95 58.72 -19.83
N GLY A 597 -8.62 58.81 -20.00
CA GLY A 597 -7.85 60.06 -20.07
C GLY A 597 -7.81 60.90 -18.78
N GLN A 598 -8.53 60.51 -17.72
CA GLN A 598 -8.70 61.24 -16.46
C GLN A 598 -8.63 60.36 -15.19
N PHE A 599 -8.00 59.18 -15.26
CA PHE A 599 -7.82 58.35 -14.06
C PHE A 599 -6.43 58.56 -13.46
N ASP A 600 -6.35 59.37 -12.40
CA ASP A 600 -5.13 59.63 -11.66
C ASP A 600 -4.81 58.50 -10.65
N TYR A 601 -3.59 57.98 -10.71
CA TYR A 601 -3.09 56.96 -9.80
C TYR A 601 -1.62 57.22 -9.43
N ALA A 602 -1.16 56.61 -8.35
CA ALA A 602 0.23 56.66 -7.93
C ALA A 602 0.68 55.31 -7.37
N VAL A 603 1.96 54.99 -7.54
CA VAL A 603 2.61 53.81 -6.97
C VAL A 603 3.59 54.28 -5.92
N LEU A 604 3.51 53.65 -4.75
CA LEU A 604 4.48 53.78 -3.67
C LEU A 604 5.25 52.47 -3.56
N PHE A 605 6.57 52.56 -3.44
CA PHE A 605 7.42 51.42 -3.10
C PHE A 605 8.05 51.68 -1.74
N LEU A 606 7.89 50.75 -0.81
CA LEU A 606 8.23 50.90 0.60
C LEU A 606 9.20 49.81 1.01
N ASP A 607 10.16 50.17 1.85
CA ASP A 607 11.09 49.22 2.43
C ASP A 607 11.35 49.56 3.92
N LEU A 608 11.33 48.53 4.76
CA LEU A 608 11.55 48.66 6.20
C LEU A 608 13.04 48.80 6.52
N ASP A 609 13.42 49.98 6.99
CA ASP A 609 14.82 50.28 7.24
C ASP A 609 15.42 49.35 8.30
N ARG A 610 16.52 48.68 7.96
CA ARG A 610 17.28 47.80 8.88
C ARG A 610 16.46 46.62 9.40
N PHE A 611 15.44 46.14 8.68
CA PHE A 611 14.67 44.95 9.07
C PHE A 611 15.54 43.71 9.26
N LYS A 612 16.61 43.55 8.47
CA LYS A 612 17.62 42.49 8.70
C LYS A 612 18.17 42.48 10.13
N LYS A 613 18.44 43.65 10.72
CA LYS A 613 18.89 43.75 12.12
C LYS A 613 17.82 43.30 13.11
N ILE A 614 16.54 43.50 12.80
CA ILE A 614 15.42 42.98 13.60
C ILE A 614 15.42 41.44 13.53
N ASN A 615 15.58 40.86 12.35
CA ASN A 615 15.70 39.40 12.19
C ASN A 615 16.92 38.83 12.92
N ASP A 616 18.08 39.47 12.79
CA ASP A 616 19.32 39.02 13.41
C ASP A 616 19.27 39.12 14.95
N THR A 617 18.55 40.11 15.48
CA THR A 617 18.42 40.34 16.94
C THR A 617 17.34 39.48 17.59
N TYR A 618 16.18 39.32 16.94
CA TYR A 618 14.98 38.72 17.54
C TYR A 618 14.55 37.40 16.89
N GLY A 619 15.26 36.96 15.85
CA GLY A 619 14.98 35.76 15.08
C GLY A 619 13.89 35.96 14.01
N HIS A 620 13.98 35.19 12.93
CA HIS A 620 13.07 35.27 11.77
C HIS A 620 11.59 35.13 12.15
N ARG A 621 11.23 34.25 13.09
CA ARG A 621 9.84 34.11 13.57
C ARG A 621 9.28 35.41 14.16
N THR A 622 10.08 36.14 14.92
CA THR A 622 9.66 37.43 15.50
C THR A 622 9.57 38.48 14.40
N GLY A 623 10.47 38.42 13.40
CA GLY A 623 10.41 39.23 12.19
C GLY A 623 9.13 39.02 11.39
N ASP A 624 8.69 37.76 11.21
CA ASP A 624 7.44 37.43 10.52
C ASP A 624 6.21 38.01 11.25
N VAL A 625 6.16 37.88 12.58
CA VAL A 625 5.09 38.50 13.40
C VAL A 625 5.14 40.03 13.30
N PHE A 626 6.34 40.61 13.22
CA PHE A 626 6.51 42.04 13.04
C PHE A 626 6.03 42.52 11.65
N LEU A 627 6.34 41.77 10.60
CA LEU A 627 5.83 42.01 9.25
C LEU A 627 4.29 41.91 9.19
N HIS A 628 3.70 40.95 9.88
CA HIS A 628 2.25 40.80 9.97
C HIS A 628 1.61 42.03 10.64
N ALA A 629 2.14 42.47 11.77
CA ALA A 629 1.65 43.67 12.47
C ALA A 629 1.79 44.95 11.63
N LEU A 630 2.88 45.08 10.85
CA LEU A 630 3.08 46.21 9.95
C LEU A 630 2.16 46.14 8.72
N ALA A 631 1.89 44.95 8.20
CA ALA A 631 0.92 44.73 7.12
C ALA A 631 -0.50 45.15 7.52
N GLU A 632 -0.95 44.81 8.73
CA GLU A 632 -2.24 45.25 9.27
C GLU A 632 -2.31 46.77 9.43
N ARG A 633 -1.23 47.41 9.91
CA ARG A 633 -1.13 48.87 10.02
C ARG A 633 -1.13 49.56 8.66
N LEU A 634 -0.41 49.01 7.68
CA LEU A 634 -0.43 49.47 6.29
C LEU A 634 -1.85 49.42 5.74
N GLN A 635 -2.52 48.27 5.86
CA GLN A 635 -3.85 48.06 5.29
C GLN A 635 -4.91 48.96 5.95
N SER A 636 -4.87 49.12 7.28
CA SER A 636 -5.79 50.00 8.02
C SER A 636 -5.55 51.50 7.77
N SER A 637 -4.34 51.87 7.31
CA SER A 637 -3.98 53.24 6.96
C SER A 637 -4.37 53.64 5.52
N LEU A 638 -4.94 52.71 4.75
CA LEU A 638 -5.31 52.88 3.35
C LEU A 638 -6.83 52.77 3.15
N ARG A 639 -7.32 53.28 2.02
CA ARG A 639 -8.76 53.20 1.68
C ARG A 639 -9.09 51.83 1.08
N PRO A 640 -10.36 51.39 1.12
CA PRO A 640 -10.76 50.11 0.51
C PRO A 640 -10.47 49.96 -0.99
N TYR A 641 -10.27 51.08 -1.71
CA TYR A 641 -9.96 51.08 -3.14
C TYR A 641 -8.45 51.11 -3.44
N ASP A 642 -7.63 51.40 -2.44
CA ASP A 642 -6.17 51.32 -2.54
C ASP A 642 -5.75 49.87 -2.38
N LEU A 643 -4.67 49.46 -3.04
CA LEU A 643 -4.13 48.11 -2.94
C LEU A 643 -2.76 48.17 -2.27
N VAL A 644 -2.56 47.37 -1.24
CA VAL A 644 -1.22 47.09 -0.68
C VAL A 644 -0.83 45.66 -1.01
N ALA A 645 0.42 45.45 -1.36
CA ALA A 645 0.99 44.14 -1.62
C ALA A 645 2.37 44.01 -0.98
N ARG A 646 2.75 42.78 -0.63
CA ARG A 646 4.12 42.46 -0.25
C ARG A 646 4.87 41.86 -1.44
N PHE A 647 6.04 42.42 -1.73
CA PHE A 647 6.85 42.00 -2.88
C PHE A 647 7.90 40.96 -2.50
N GLY A 648 8.20 40.85 -1.20
CA GLY A 648 9.10 39.87 -0.61
C GLY A 648 9.97 40.52 0.46
N GLY A 649 10.51 39.74 1.41
CA GLY A 649 11.38 40.28 2.46
C GLY A 649 10.71 41.41 3.26
N ASP A 650 11.33 42.58 3.28
CA ASP A 650 10.91 43.84 3.90
C ASP A 650 10.21 44.82 2.94
N GLU A 651 9.93 44.42 1.70
CA GLU A 651 9.42 45.31 0.65
C GLU A 651 7.89 45.22 0.48
N PHE A 652 7.25 46.39 0.42
CA PHE A 652 5.83 46.55 0.18
C PHE A 652 5.57 47.53 -0.96
N ALA A 653 4.50 47.30 -1.73
CA ALA A 653 4.03 48.24 -2.74
C ALA A 653 2.61 48.68 -2.43
N VAL A 654 2.31 49.96 -2.65
CA VAL A 654 0.96 50.52 -2.51
C VAL A 654 0.55 51.18 -3.82
N LEU A 655 -0.63 50.82 -4.32
CA LEU A 655 -1.29 51.44 -5.46
C LEU A 655 -2.41 52.33 -4.94
N LEU A 656 -2.23 53.63 -5.10
CA LEU A 656 -3.22 54.64 -4.77
C LEU A 656 -4.03 54.99 -6.01
N GLN A 657 -5.36 54.97 -5.89
CA GLN A 657 -6.27 55.25 -6.99
C GLN A 657 -7.12 56.49 -6.70
N GLY A 658 -7.35 57.33 -7.72
CA GLY A 658 -8.14 58.55 -7.61
C GLY A 658 -7.44 59.66 -6.83
N VAL A 659 -6.14 59.86 -7.05
CA VAL A 659 -5.33 60.88 -6.35
C VAL A 659 -4.86 61.95 -7.34
N PRO A 660 -5.65 63.03 -7.55
CA PRO A 660 -5.42 63.99 -8.65
C PRO A 660 -4.21 64.90 -8.46
N HIS A 661 -3.68 65.00 -7.23
CA HIS A 661 -2.60 65.92 -6.89
C HIS A 661 -1.51 65.21 -6.08
N LEU A 662 -0.24 65.54 -6.35
CA LEU A 662 0.93 65.03 -5.62
C LEU A 662 0.85 65.30 -4.12
N VAL A 663 0.20 66.40 -3.71
CA VAL A 663 -0.04 66.72 -2.30
C VAL A 663 -0.80 65.60 -1.59
N GLY A 664 -1.82 65.03 -2.24
CA GLY A 664 -2.59 63.91 -1.67
C GLY A 664 -1.78 62.63 -1.54
N VAL A 665 -0.82 62.38 -2.45
CA VAL A 665 0.11 61.25 -2.35
C VAL A 665 1.07 61.44 -1.18
N GLN A 666 1.62 62.65 -1.02
CA GLN A 666 2.51 62.99 0.09
C GLN A 666 1.82 62.90 1.45
N GLU A 667 0.56 63.33 1.57
CA GLU A 667 -0.23 63.19 2.80
C GLU A 667 -0.41 61.71 3.20
N VAL A 668 -0.66 60.83 2.22
CA VAL A 668 -0.73 59.37 2.48
C VAL A 668 0.62 58.86 2.94
N VAL A 669 1.72 59.22 2.28
CA VAL A 669 3.07 58.76 2.68
C VAL A 669 3.45 59.23 4.07
N ILE A 670 3.19 60.49 4.43
CA ILE A 670 3.44 61.01 5.78
C ILE A 670 2.64 60.21 6.82
N ARG A 671 1.38 59.89 6.52
CA ARG A 671 0.55 59.03 7.38
C ARG A 671 1.16 57.64 7.53
N LEU A 672 1.52 56.97 6.43
CA LEU A 672 2.11 55.64 6.45
C LEU A 672 3.42 55.62 7.25
N GLN A 673 4.33 56.58 7.03
CA GLN A 673 5.59 56.68 7.77
C GLN A 673 5.35 56.87 9.27
N ARG A 674 4.38 57.71 9.65
CA ARG A 674 4.02 57.93 11.05
C ARG A 674 3.48 56.68 11.73
N GLU A 675 2.55 55.98 11.10
CA GLU A 675 1.91 54.78 11.65
C GLU A 675 2.89 53.59 11.72
N LEU A 676 3.72 53.41 10.70
CA LEU A 676 4.70 52.33 10.67
C LEU A 676 5.89 52.57 11.62
N SER A 677 6.18 53.82 11.95
CA SER A 677 7.20 54.16 12.97
C SER A 677 6.76 53.88 14.41
N GLN A 678 5.48 53.61 14.66
CA GLN A 678 5.02 53.31 16.03
C GLN A 678 5.61 51.98 16.52
N PRO A 679 5.99 51.86 17.81
CA PRO A 679 6.46 50.59 18.35
C PRO A 679 5.40 49.48 18.26
N CYS A 680 5.82 48.26 17.89
CA CYS A 680 5.03 47.03 17.99
C CYS A 680 5.40 46.29 19.27
N TRP A 681 4.41 45.82 20.01
CA TRP A 681 4.62 44.96 21.18
C TRP A 681 4.57 43.50 20.77
N ILE A 682 5.72 42.83 20.73
CA ILE A 682 5.84 41.44 20.26
C ILE A 682 6.70 40.66 21.26
N GLY A 683 6.18 39.54 21.77
CA GLY A 683 6.94 38.67 22.68
C GLY A 683 7.41 39.35 23.99
N GLY A 684 6.73 40.41 24.44
CA GLY A 684 7.10 41.15 25.65
C GLY A 684 8.12 42.28 25.44
N GLN A 685 8.41 42.65 24.18
CA GLN A 685 9.38 43.68 23.82
C GLN A 685 8.78 44.71 22.86
N HIS A 686 9.32 45.94 22.89
CA HIS A 686 9.00 46.98 21.91
C HIS A 686 9.98 46.95 20.74
N ILE A 687 9.48 46.61 19.55
CA ILE A 687 10.24 46.63 18.30
C ILE A 687 9.72 47.80 17.45
N GLN A 688 10.62 48.61 16.91
CA GLN A 688 10.27 49.75 16.05
C GLN A 688 11.21 49.81 14.85
N THR A 689 10.69 50.31 13.73
CA THR A 689 11.45 50.53 12.49
C THR A 689 11.02 51.83 11.84
N THR A 690 11.82 52.37 10.94
CA THR A 690 11.38 53.40 10.00
C THR A 690 11.13 52.77 8.63
N VAL A 691 10.49 53.53 7.74
CA VAL A 691 10.21 53.08 6.38
C VAL A 691 10.65 54.14 5.38
N SER A 692 11.42 53.70 4.39
CA SER A 692 11.82 54.51 3.23
C SER A 692 10.82 54.32 2.10
N VAL A 693 10.39 55.42 1.47
CA VAL A 693 9.28 55.39 0.49
C VAL A 693 9.63 56.10 -0.81
N GLY A 694 9.58 55.39 -1.92
CA GLY A 694 9.64 55.93 -3.26
C GLY A 694 8.25 56.18 -3.83
N MET A 695 8.05 57.33 -4.47
CA MET A 695 6.75 57.73 -5.01
C MET A 695 6.85 57.95 -6.52
N VAL A 696 5.92 57.39 -7.28
CA VAL A 696 5.75 57.68 -8.71
C VAL A 696 4.28 57.99 -8.98
N ARG A 697 4.03 59.10 -9.68
CA ARG A 697 2.70 59.41 -10.20
C ARG A 697 2.53 58.75 -11.57
N GLY A 698 1.39 58.11 -11.78
CA GLY A 698 0.99 57.62 -13.09
C GLY A 698 0.71 58.77 -14.05
N ASP A 699 1.25 58.66 -15.26
CA ASP A 699 1.06 59.58 -16.37
C ASP A 699 1.12 58.82 -17.71
N ALA A 700 0.99 59.53 -18.82
CA ALA A 700 0.86 58.91 -20.15
C ALA A 700 2.14 58.24 -20.69
N ARG A 701 3.32 58.43 -20.06
CA ARG A 701 4.56 57.77 -20.50
C ARG A 701 4.64 56.32 -20.05
N TYR A 702 3.87 55.92 -19.05
CA TYR A 702 3.87 54.55 -18.58
C TYR A 702 2.87 53.70 -19.36
N THR A 703 3.39 52.63 -19.94
CA THR A 703 2.57 51.66 -20.71
C THR A 703 2.55 50.29 -20.05
N HIS A 704 3.50 50.02 -19.17
CA HIS A 704 3.67 48.74 -18.50
C HIS A 704 3.90 48.92 -16.98
N PRO A 705 3.30 48.08 -16.11
CA PRO A 705 3.46 48.16 -14.65
C PRO A 705 4.92 48.15 -14.17
N GLU A 706 5.79 47.42 -14.86
CA GLU A 706 7.20 47.27 -14.53
C GLU A 706 7.95 48.60 -14.57
N GLU A 707 7.54 49.52 -15.45
CA GLU A 707 8.15 50.84 -15.60
C GLU A 707 7.89 51.72 -14.37
N LEU A 708 6.66 51.74 -13.87
CA LEU A 708 6.29 52.47 -12.64
C LEU A 708 6.95 51.87 -11.40
N LEU A 709 6.94 50.54 -11.29
CA LEU A 709 7.52 49.83 -10.16
C LEU A 709 9.04 50.07 -10.09
N ARG A 710 9.73 50.03 -11.23
CA ARG A 710 11.16 50.34 -11.32
C ARG A 710 11.45 51.78 -10.92
N ASP A 711 10.69 52.74 -11.44
CA ASP A 711 10.92 54.16 -11.14
C ASP A 711 10.61 54.47 -9.64
N ALA A 712 9.64 53.76 -9.05
CA ALA A 712 9.31 53.88 -7.62
C ALA A 712 10.37 53.24 -6.72
N ASP A 713 10.91 52.09 -7.11
CA ASP A 713 12.04 51.44 -6.44
C ASP A 713 13.30 52.33 -6.44
N ILE A 714 13.63 52.93 -7.59
CA ILE A 714 14.74 53.89 -7.70
C ILE A 714 14.56 55.07 -6.73
N ALA A 715 13.36 55.64 -6.65
CA ALA A 715 13.08 56.72 -5.72
C ALA A 715 13.17 56.28 -4.25
N MET A 716 12.72 55.07 -3.93
CA MET A 716 12.81 54.48 -2.58
C MET A 716 14.27 54.29 -2.17
N TYR A 717 15.09 53.77 -3.09
CA TYR A 717 16.51 53.59 -2.87
C TYR A 717 17.24 54.92 -2.61
N GLU A 718 16.91 55.98 -3.37
CA GLU A 718 17.43 57.33 -3.08
C GLU A 718 16.96 57.85 -1.71
N ALA A 719 15.74 57.52 -1.26
CA ALA A 719 15.28 57.83 0.09
C ALA A 719 16.11 57.11 1.17
N LYS A 720 16.49 55.84 0.96
CA LYS A 720 17.38 55.09 1.87
C LYS A 720 18.76 55.72 2.01
N LYS A 721 19.37 56.16 0.90
CA LYS A 721 20.70 56.80 0.91
C LYS A 721 20.76 58.05 1.78
N LEU A 722 19.64 58.76 1.90
CA LEU A 722 19.54 60.00 2.66
C LEU A 722 19.33 59.79 4.17
N GLY A 723 19.59 58.58 4.66
CA GLY A 723 19.55 58.23 6.08
C GLY A 723 18.38 57.35 6.50
N GLY A 724 17.54 56.90 5.56
CA GLY A 724 16.35 56.11 5.84
C GLY A 724 15.21 56.91 6.48
N GLY A 725 14.02 56.32 6.56
CA GLY A 725 12.85 56.93 7.18
C GLY A 725 12.29 58.17 6.47
N GLN A 726 12.62 58.33 5.18
CA GLN A 726 12.21 59.47 4.36
C GLN A 726 11.48 59.00 3.11
N SER A 727 10.90 59.96 2.39
CA SER A 727 10.25 59.70 1.11
C SER A 727 10.80 60.56 -0.01
N ARG A 728 10.81 60.01 -1.23
CA ARG A 728 11.26 60.71 -2.43
C ARG A 728 10.30 60.51 -3.59
N LEU A 729 10.03 61.58 -4.30
CA LEU A 729 9.34 61.53 -5.58
C LEU A 729 10.37 61.20 -6.65
N PHE A 730 10.03 60.28 -7.55
CA PHE A 730 10.88 59.95 -8.68
C PHE A 730 11.07 61.17 -9.59
N GLU A 731 12.34 61.45 -9.90
CA GLU A 731 12.73 62.44 -10.88
C GLU A 731 13.65 61.78 -11.93
N VAL A 732 13.57 62.21 -13.18
CA VAL A 732 14.26 61.56 -14.32
C VAL A 732 15.78 61.44 -14.10
N HIS A 733 16.40 62.42 -13.43
CA HIS A 733 17.83 62.42 -13.13
C HIS A 733 18.27 61.30 -12.16
N MET A 734 17.35 60.72 -11.38
CA MET A 734 17.64 59.59 -10.49
C MET A 734 17.96 58.31 -11.28
N HIS A 735 17.42 58.16 -12.49
CA HIS A 735 17.70 57.03 -13.38
C HIS A 735 19.16 57.02 -13.85
N GLU A 736 19.70 58.22 -14.15
CA GLU A 736 21.09 58.40 -14.55
C GLU A 736 22.05 58.06 -13.41
N GLN A 737 21.71 58.43 -12.16
CA GLN A 737 22.52 58.13 -10.98
C GLN A 737 22.64 56.63 -10.68
N VAL A 738 21.57 55.85 -10.87
CA VAL A 738 21.59 54.39 -10.69
C VAL A 738 22.40 53.70 -11.79
N SER A 739 22.26 54.16 -13.03
CA SER A 739 23.04 53.66 -14.18
C SER A 739 24.54 53.96 -14.03
N ASP A 740 24.90 55.19 -13.64
CA ASP A 740 26.28 55.61 -13.43
C ASP A 740 26.96 54.87 -12.28
N ARG A 741 26.20 54.53 -11.24
CA ARG A 741 26.67 53.73 -10.10
C ARG A 741 26.94 52.28 -10.50
N THR A 742 26.04 51.66 -11.26
CA THR A 742 26.22 50.28 -11.75
C THR A 742 27.46 50.17 -12.66
N ARG A 743 27.69 51.20 -13.48
CA ARG A 743 28.94 51.32 -14.26
C ARG A 743 30.16 51.48 -13.36
N LEU A 744 30.09 52.37 -12.37
CA LEU A 744 31.20 52.59 -11.42
C LEU A 744 31.57 51.32 -10.64
N GLU A 745 30.59 50.51 -10.25
CA GLU A 745 30.81 49.21 -9.61
C GLU A 745 31.52 48.21 -10.55
N SER A 746 31.07 48.15 -11.81
CA SER A 746 31.68 47.30 -12.83
C SER A 746 33.14 47.70 -13.10
N ASP A 747 33.39 49.00 -13.26
CA ASP A 747 34.71 49.58 -13.47
C ASP A 747 35.62 49.33 -12.23
N LEU A 748 35.06 49.42 -11.02
CA LEU A 748 35.79 49.20 -9.76
C LEU A 748 36.21 47.74 -9.59
N ARG A 749 35.33 46.81 -9.94
CA ARG A 749 35.65 45.38 -9.99
C ARG A 749 36.79 45.10 -10.96
N GLU A 750 36.77 45.71 -12.14
CA GLU A 750 37.80 45.52 -13.16
C GLU A 750 39.17 46.02 -12.68
N VAL A 751 39.25 47.24 -12.12
CA VAL A 751 40.53 47.78 -11.64
C VAL A 751 41.09 46.98 -10.46
N LEU A 752 40.23 46.48 -9.57
CA LEU A 752 40.64 45.63 -8.46
C LEU A 752 41.18 44.29 -8.97
N MET A 753 40.52 43.64 -9.93
CA MET A 753 41.04 42.41 -10.55
C MET A 753 42.41 42.61 -11.21
N GLN A 754 42.67 43.79 -11.76
CA GLN A 754 43.93 44.14 -12.41
C GLN A 754 45.00 44.68 -11.44
N ARG A 755 44.70 44.80 -10.13
CA ARG A 755 45.54 45.45 -9.12
C ARG A 755 45.97 46.87 -9.52
N GLY A 756 45.07 47.62 -10.16
CA GLY A 756 45.33 48.94 -10.73
C GLY A 756 45.07 50.14 -9.81
N LEU A 757 44.71 49.90 -8.53
CA LEU A 757 44.56 50.98 -7.55
C LEU A 757 45.92 51.51 -7.10
N GLY A 758 46.05 52.83 -7.05
CA GLY A 758 47.21 53.51 -6.48
C GLY A 758 47.05 53.74 -4.98
N VAL A 759 48.17 53.95 -4.29
CA VAL A 759 48.21 54.36 -2.88
C VAL A 759 49.05 55.63 -2.77
N HIS A 760 48.48 56.65 -2.15
CA HIS A 760 49.23 57.84 -1.74
C HIS A 760 49.48 57.82 -0.24
N TYR A 761 50.54 58.48 0.19
CA TYR A 761 51.03 58.50 1.56
C TYR A 761 51.00 59.92 2.09
N GLN A 762 50.31 60.14 3.20
CA GLN A 762 50.29 61.44 3.88
C GLN A 762 51.13 61.37 5.16
N PRO A 763 52.10 62.28 5.36
CA PRO A 763 53.00 62.20 6.51
C PRO A 763 52.28 62.55 7.82
N ILE A 764 52.64 61.80 8.87
CA ILE A 764 52.25 62.04 10.27
C ILE A 764 53.50 62.54 11.00
N LEU A 765 53.43 63.76 11.52
CA LEU A 765 54.56 64.44 12.16
C LEU A 765 54.49 64.26 13.68
N ASN A 766 55.59 63.86 14.30
CA ASN A 766 55.75 63.84 15.75
C ASN A 766 56.21 65.22 16.24
N LEU A 767 55.41 65.86 17.09
CA LEU A 767 55.67 67.21 17.58
C LEU A 767 56.87 67.29 18.54
N CYS A 768 57.16 66.23 19.29
CA CYS A 768 58.30 66.20 20.21
C CYS A 768 59.63 66.13 19.45
N THR A 769 59.69 65.37 18.36
CA THR A 769 60.92 65.17 17.58
C THR A 769 61.03 66.10 16.37
N GLY A 770 59.91 66.69 15.92
CA GLY A 770 59.83 67.46 14.69
C GLY A 770 60.08 66.64 13.42
N ARG A 771 60.00 65.30 13.52
CA ARG A 771 60.26 64.35 12.44
C ARG A 771 58.99 63.65 11.99
N ILE A 772 59.01 63.12 10.77
CA ILE A 772 57.96 62.23 10.27
C ILE A 772 58.12 60.89 10.99
N ASP A 773 57.05 60.45 11.67
CA ASP A 773 57.01 59.21 12.46
C ASP A 773 56.33 58.08 11.68
N GLY A 774 55.43 58.45 10.78
CA GLY A 774 54.71 57.51 9.93
C GLY A 774 54.01 58.18 8.77
N PHE A 775 53.31 57.35 7.99
CA PHE A 775 52.45 57.82 6.91
C PHE A 775 51.08 57.16 6.98
N GLU A 776 50.01 57.89 6.66
CA GLU A 776 48.72 57.28 6.36
C GLU A 776 48.64 56.90 4.88
N ALA A 777 48.30 55.64 4.61
CA ALA A 777 48.11 55.08 3.29
C ALA A 777 46.67 55.27 2.81
N LEU A 778 46.51 56.02 1.72
CA LEU A 778 45.23 56.44 1.19
C LEU A 778 45.02 55.92 -0.23
N ALA A 779 43.94 55.17 -0.44
CA ALA A 779 43.57 54.61 -1.75
C ALA A 779 43.33 55.71 -2.80
N ARG A 780 43.79 55.50 -4.03
CA ARG A 780 43.62 56.42 -5.17
C ARG A 780 43.24 55.64 -6.41
N TRP A 781 42.19 56.07 -7.09
CA TRP A 781 41.76 55.46 -8.33
C TRP A 781 41.91 56.42 -9.51
N ILE A 782 42.78 56.09 -10.45
CA ILE A 782 42.91 56.78 -11.72
C ILE A 782 42.18 55.94 -12.77
N HIS A 783 40.96 56.34 -13.11
CA HIS A 783 40.14 55.66 -14.09
C HIS A 783 40.53 56.08 -15.52
N PRO A 784 40.69 55.14 -16.47
CA PRO A 784 41.13 55.45 -17.83
C PRO A 784 40.28 56.49 -18.58
N GLN A 785 38.98 56.52 -18.31
CA GLN A 785 38.03 57.43 -18.97
C GLN A 785 37.59 58.61 -18.10
N ARG A 786 37.59 58.44 -16.76
CA ARG A 786 37.04 59.43 -15.81
C ARG A 786 38.15 60.27 -15.14
N GLY A 787 39.42 59.91 -15.35
CA GLY A 787 40.54 60.52 -14.63
C GLY A 787 40.52 60.14 -13.15
N PHE A 788 40.87 61.06 -12.26
CA PHE A 788 40.88 60.78 -10.83
C PHE A 788 39.47 60.61 -10.26
N VAL A 789 39.19 59.43 -9.70
CA VAL A 789 37.94 59.14 -8.98
C VAL A 789 38.18 59.25 -7.49
N SER A 790 37.42 60.10 -6.82
CA SER A 790 37.54 60.36 -5.39
C SER A 790 37.22 59.10 -4.55
N PRO A 791 37.98 58.81 -3.48
CA PRO A 791 37.65 57.76 -2.51
C PRO A 791 36.22 57.85 -1.99
N ALA A 792 35.70 59.06 -1.74
CA ALA A 792 34.32 59.28 -1.31
C ALA A 792 33.27 58.81 -2.32
N ALA A 793 33.63 58.61 -3.59
CA ALA A 793 32.73 58.12 -4.62
C ALA A 793 32.76 56.59 -4.79
N PHE A 794 33.93 55.95 -4.66
CA PHE A 794 34.07 54.51 -4.93
C PHE A 794 34.12 53.64 -3.67
N ILE A 795 34.55 54.15 -2.51
CA ILE A 795 34.57 53.38 -1.26
C ILE A 795 33.16 52.94 -0.85
N PRO A 796 32.13 53.81 -0.85
CA PRO A 796 30.76 53.37 -0.54
C PRO A 796 30.24 52.30 -1.51
N VAL A 797 30.62 52.40 -2.79
CA VAL A 797 30.28 51.39 -3.80
C VAL A 797 30.99 50.07 -3.51
N ALA A 798 32.27 50.09 -3.13
CA ALA A 798 33.01 48.89 -2.72
C ALA A 798 32.43 48.23 -1.47
N GLU A 799 31.99 49.01 -0.48
CA GLU A 799 31.37 48.49 0.74
C GLU A 799 30.05 47.78 0.44
N GLU A 800 29.16 48.43 -0.32
CA GLU A 800 27.85 47.88 -0.67
C GLU A 800 27.95 46.65 -1.60
N SER A 801 28.94 46.62 -2.49
CA SER A 801 29.18 45.50 -3.42
C SER A 801 30.06 44.38 -2.84
N GLY A 802 30.62 44.57 -1.64
CA GLY A 802 31.56 43.63 -1.01
C GLY A 802 32.98 43.64 -1.57
N TRP A 803 33.27 44.46 -2.59
CA TRP A 803 34.62 44.64 -3.14
C TRP A 803 35.59 45.36 -2.19
N ILE A 804 35.10 45.94 -1.10
CA ILE A 804 35.92 46.60 -0.07
C ILE A 804 36.96 45.66 0.55
N ILE A 805 36.65 44.37 0.65
CA ILE A 805 37.55 43.33 1.18
C ILE A 805 38.82 43.23 0.32
N GLU A 806 38.65 43.19 -0.99
CA GLU A 806 39.77 43.08 -1.93
C GLU A 806 40.52 44.42 -2.04
N LEU A 807 39.81 45.54 -1.91
CA LEU A 807 40.39 46.88 -1.87
C LEU A 807 41.31 47.05 -0.67
N ASP A 808 40.81 46.77 0.54
CA ASP A 808 41.56 46.85 1.79
C ASP A 808 42.81 45.98 1.73
N ARG A 809 42.67 44.75 1.21
CA ARG A 809 43.80 43.82 1.03
C ARG A 809 44.90 44.41 0.14
N GLN A 810 44.54 44.99 -1.01
CA GLN A 810 45.52 45.57 -1.94
C GLN A 810 46.20 46.80 -1.36
N VAL A 811 45.45 47.68 -0.70
CA VAL A 811 46.00 48.89 -0.07
C VAL A 811 46.95 48.50 1.06
N LEU A 812 46.57 47.56 1.94
CA LEU A 812 47.41 47.05 3.02
C LEU A 812 48.70 46.40 2.50
N GLU A 813 48.59 45.54 1.47
CA GLU A 813 49.74 44.87 0.86
C GLU A 813 50.73 45.88 0.26
N ALA A 814 50.22 46.89 -0.46
CA ALA A 814 51.03 47.95 -1.05
C ALA A 814 51.69 48.85 0.01
N ALA A 815 50.93 49.26 1.03
CA ALA A 815 51.41 50.09 2.13
C ALA A 815 52.52 49.39 2.93
N CYS A 816 52.30 48.13 3.33
CA CYS A 816 53.29 47.36 4.07
C CYS A 816 54.58 47.15 3.26
N ARG A 817 54.44 46.84 1.96
CA ARG A 817 55.58 46.66 1.06
C ARG A 817 56.40 47.94 0.92
N GLN A 818 55.74 49.08 0.73
CA GLN A 818 56.41 50.36 0.53
C GLN A 818 57.18 50.79 1.77
N VAL A 819 56.56 50.72 2.95
CA VAL A 819 57.20 51.14 4.20
C VAL A 819 58.29 50.16 4.65
N ALA A 820 58.13 48.86 4.38
CA ALA A 820 59.23 47.90 4.54
C ALA A 820 60.43 48.23 3.63
N CYS A 821 60.18 48.79 2.43
CA CYS A 821 61.25 49.27 1.55
C CYS A 821 61.96 50.48 2.14
N TRP A 822 61.21 51.50 2.60
CA TRP A 822 61.79 52.68 3.23
C TRP A 822 62.62 52.33 4.47
N ASN A 823 62.11 51.48 5.35
CA ASN A 823 62.85 51.05 6.56
C ASN A 823 64.13 50.26 6.25
N ARG A 824 64.22 49.58 5.10
CA ARG A 824 65.47 48.94 4.65
C ARG A 824 66.47 49.95 4.09
N SER A 825 66.01 51.05 3.50
CA SER A 825 66.87 52.12 2.97
C SER A 825 67.55 52.92 4.09
N TRP A 826 66.93 53.03 5.28
CA TRP A 826 67.46 53.76 6.44
C TRP A 826 67.42 52.91 7.74
N PRO A 827 68.25 51.85 7.85
CA PRO A 827 68.20 50.92 8.98
C PRO A 827 68.69 51.50 10.32
N GLU A 828 69.39 52.64 10.29
CA GLU A 828 69.92 53.31 11.49
C GLU A 828 68.91 54.29 12.13
N GLU A 829 67.82 54.62 11.44
CA GLU A 829 66.77 55.50 11.95
C GLU A 829 65.68 54.69 12.70
N PRO A 830 64.93 55.32 13.62
CA PRO A 830 63.72 54.72 14.17
C PRO A 830 62.78 54.30 13.04
N GLY A 831 62.27 53.06 13.09
CA GLY A 831 61.44 52.52 12.00
C GLY A 831 60.19 53.36 11.77
N ILE A 832 59.95 53.72 10.51
CA ILE A 832 58.78 54.47 10.05
C ILE A 832 57.55 53.56 10.07
N SER A 833 56.46 54.07 10.64
CA SER A 833 55.17 53.37 10.69
C SER A 833 54.28 53.68 9.48
N VAL A 834 53.28 52.83 9.25
CA VAL A 834 52.22 53.08 8.27
C VAL A 834 50.86 52.84 8.89
N SER A 835 49.97 53.83 8.77
CA SER A 835 48.56 53.69 9.09
C SER A 835 47.76 53.33 7.86
N ALA A 836 46.83 52.40 7.99
CA ALA A 836 45.90 52.06 6.92
C ALA A 836 44.48 51.89 7.47
N ASN A 837 43.54 52.51 6.77
CA ASN A 837 42.11 52.36 7.03
C ASN A 837 41.64 50.95 6.67
N LEU A 838 40.84 50.34 7.56
CA LEU A 838 40.33 49.00 7.39
C LEU A 838 38.82 48.95 7.65
N SER A 839 38.06 48.43 6.68
CA SER A 839 36.60 48.49 6.74
C SER A 839 36.00 47.61 7.84
N THR A 840 34.84 48.02 8.34
CA THR A 840 34.09 47.26 9.36
C THR A 840 33.77 45.84 8.90
N ILE A 841 33.45 45.66 7.62
CA ILE A 841 33.16 44.35 7.01
C ILE A 841 34.36 43.42 7.13
N GLN A 842 35.57 43.95 6.97
CA GLN A 842 36.81 43.18 7.08
C GLN A 842 37.08 42.74 8.52
N PHE A 843 36.76 43.57 9.52
CA PHE A 843 36.88 43.22 10.94
C PHE A 843 35.94 42.11 11.42
N SER A 844 34.78 41.94 10.78
CA SER A 844 33.84 40.86 11.09
C SER A 844 34.23 39.50 10.48
N ARG A 845 35.33 39.42 9.72
CA ARG A 845 35.77 38.16 9.10
C ARG A 845 36.68 37.35 10.02
N ALA A 846 36.38 36.06 10.14
CA ALA A 846 37.19 35.13 10.94
C ALA A 846 38.61 34.88 10.38
N ASP A 847 38.84 35.14 9.08
CA ASP A 847 40.13 34.94 8.41
C ASP A 847 41.01 36.21 8.35
N LEU A 848 40.62 37.30 9.02
CA LEU A 848 41.35 38.56 9.02
C LEU A 848 42.80 38.41 9.53
N LEU A 849 42.98 37.80 10.71
CA LEU A 849 44.30 37.64 11.30
C LEU A 849 45.25 36.78 10.42
N PRO A 850 44.82 35.61 9.89
CA PRO A 850 45.61 34.88 8.90
C PRO A 850 46.05 35.75 7.70
N ALA A 851 45.12 36.52 7.12
CA ALA A 851 45.42 37.37 5.96
C ALA A 851 46.47 38.46 6.28
N ILE A 852 46.36 39.11 7.44
CA ILE A 852 47.33 40.14 7.85
C ILE A 852 48.70 39.52 8.15
N LYS A 853 48.74 38.34 8.79
CA LYS A 853 50.01 37.62 9.03
C LYS A 853 50.71 37.29 7.71
N GLU A 854 49.97 36.84 6.71
CA GLU A 854 50.50 36.57 5.38
C GLU A 854 51.08 37.84 4.73
N ILE A 855 50.37 38.98 4.81
CA ILE A 855 50.87 40.26 4.27
C ILE A 855 52.18 40.68 4.97
N LEU A 856 52.24 40.63 6.30
CA LEU A 856 53.44 41.00 7.06
C LEU A 856 54.62 40.06 6.76
N GLN A 857 54.37 38.75 6.63
CA GLN A 857 55.38 37.77 6.23
C GLN A 857 55.92 38.04 4.82
N ASN A 858 55.04 38.31 3.86
CA ASN A 858 55.39 38.53 2.46
C ASN A 858 56.12 39.86 2.24
N THR A 859 55.80 40.89 3.02
CA THR A 859 56.42 42.23 2.89
C THR A 859 57.66 42.40 3.77
N GLY A 860 57.75 41.63 4.86
CA GLY A 860 58.81 41.71 5.86
C GLY A 860 58.67 42.90 6.82
N LEU A 861 57.52 43.58 6.86
CA LEU A 861 57.29 44.68 7.80
C LEU A 861 57.07 44.10 9.22
N PRO A 862 57.79 44.58 10.25
CA PRO A 862 57.48 44.24 11.64
C PRO A 862 56.06 44.70 12.01
N ALA A 863 55.28 43.83 12.67
CA ALA A 863 53.89 44.10 13.04
C ALA A 863 53.69 45.44 13.79
N ARG A 864 54.63 45.81 14.65
CA ARG A 864 54.63 47.08 15.41
C ARG A 864 54.70 48.37 14.58
N LEU A 865 55.03 48.26 13.30
CA LEU A 865 55.10 49.39 12.38
C LEU A 865 53.85 49.49 11.49
N LEU A 866 52.93 48.53 11.60
CA LEU A 866 51.62 48.61 10.97
C LEU A 866 50.61 49.12 12.01
N HIS A 867 49.94 50.22 11.68
CA HIS A 867 48.83 50.76 12.43
C HIS A 867 47.55 50.57 11.61
N LEU A 868 46.49 50.05 12.25
CA LEU A 868 45.19 49.89 11.60
C LEU A 868 44.22 50.92 12.17
N GLU A 869 43.60 51.66 11.27
CA GLU A 869 42.63 52.69 11.59
C GLU A 869 41.22 52.12 11.55
N ILE A 870 40.47 52.36 12.63
CA ILE A 870 39.11 51.90 12.81
C ILE A 870 38.19 53.05 13.18
N THR A 871 37.01 53.10 12.56
CA THR A 871 36.03 54.12 12.90
C THR A 871 35.41 53.86 14.28
N GLU A 872 34.99 54.92 14.96
CA GLU A 872 34.26 54.84 16.23
C GLU A 872 33.02 53.92 16.17
N SER A 873 32.35 53.88 15.02
CA SER A 873 31.15 53.06 14.81
C SER A 873 31.42 51.56 14.90
N LEU A 874 32.62 51.10 14.54
CA LEU A 874 33.01 49.70 14.69
C LEU A 874 32.97 49.27 16.16
N LEU A 875 33.41 50.14 17.07
CA LEU A 875 33.45 49.88 18.51
C LEU A 875 32.06 49.72 19.15
N LEU A 876 31.03 50.27 18.51
CA LEU A 876 29.64 50.14 18.95
C LEU A 876 28.99 48.82 18.48
N GLN A 877 29.61 48.10 17.55
CA GLN A 877 29.10 46.83 17.06
C GLN A 877 29.45 45.72 18.07
N ARG A 878 28.41 45.15 18.71
CA ARG A 878 28.52 44.07 19.71
C ARG A 878 28.80 42.71 19.07
N ASP A 879 29.80 42.65 18.19
CA ASP A 879 30.19 41.44 17.49
C ASP A 879 31.38 40.79 18.22
N SER A 880 31.18 39.55 18.69
CA SER A 880 32.22 38.78 19.37
C SER A 880 33.44 38.52 18.48
N ILE A 881 33.24 38.39 17.16
CA ILE A 881 34.32 38.15 16.20
C ILE A 881 35.19 39.40 16.06
N VAL A 882 34.58 40.58 15.98
CA VAL A 882 35.30 41.87 15.90
C VAL A 882 36.19 42.07 17.12
N LEU A 883 35.65 41.85 18.33
CA LEU A 883 36.41 41.95 19.58
C LEU A 883 37.55 40.93 19.67
N GLU A 884 37.33 39.71 19.16
CA GLU A 884 38.35 38.68 19.13
C GLU A 884 39.49 39.03 18.16
N ASN A 885 39.15 39.47 16.94
CA ASN A 885 40.11 39.92 15.93
C ASN A 885 40.97 41.07 16.43
N ILE A 886 40.35 42.06 17.07
CA ILE A 886 41.06 43.19 17.70
C ILE A 886 42.10 42.70 18.71
N ARG A 887 41.71 41.81 19.62
CA ARG A 887 42.62 41.25 20.62
C ARG A 887 43.76 40.48 19.95
N MET A 888 43.48 39.68 18.93
CA MET A 888 44.50 38.90 18.24
C MET A 888 45.48 39.78 17.45
N LEU A 889 45.01 40.87 16.83
CA LEU A 889 45.86 41.84 16.13
C LEU A 889 46.80 42.56 17.10
N GLN A 890 46.30 42.96 18.26
CA GLN A 890 47.12 43.53 19.33
C GLN A 890 48.15 42.54 19.88
N GLN A 891 47.78 41.28 20.06
CA GLN A 891 48.73 40.21 20.46
C GLN A 891 49.83 39.97 19.41
N LEU A 892 49.54 40.21 18.14
CA LEU A 892 50.53 40.18 17.06
C LEU A 892 51.50 41.39 17.11
N GLY A 893 51.14 42.42 17.89
CA GLY A 893 51.91 43.64 18.06
C GLY A 893 51.50 44.77 17.12
N ILE A 894 50.34 44.68 16.45
CA ILE A 894 49.79 45.74 15.59
C ILE A 894 49.12 46.80 16.47
N CYS A 895 49.41 48.08 16.20
CA CYS A 895 48.76 49.19 16.91
C CYS A 895 47.40 49.49 16.27
N LEU A 896 46.40 49.77 17.11
CA LEU A 896 45.06 50.14 16.64
C LEU A 896 44.79 51.61 16.93
N HIS A 897 44.34 52.32 15.91
CA HIS A 897 44.03 53.75 15.93
C HIS A 897 42.53 53.95 15.79
N ILE A 898 41.94 54.76 16.66
CA ILE A 898 40.53 55.15 16.55
C ILE A 898 40.45 56.38 15.64
N ASP A 899 39.77 56.24 14.52
CA ASP A 899 39.61 57.25 13.48
C ASP A 899 38.24 57.97 13.58
N ASP A 900 38.15 59.16 13.00
CA ASP A 900 36.97 60.05 12.95
C ASP A 900 36.33 60.38 14.33
N PHE A 901 37.13 60.42 15.40
CA PHE A 901 36.61 60.50 16.76
C PHE A 901 35.85 61.82 17.05
N GLY A 902 34.64 61.70 17.58
CA GLY A 902 33.79 62.82 17.99
C GLY A 902 32.69 63.22 16.99
N THR A 903 32.64 62.57 15.82
CA THR A 903 31.58 62.81 14.82
C THR A 903 30.29 62.01 15.09
N GLY A 904 30.31 61.08 16.06
CA GLY A 904 29.20 60.18 16.42
C GLY A 904 28.80 60.16 17.92
N TYR A 905 27.96 59.20 18.32
CA TYR A 905 27.51 59.01 19.71
C TYR A 905 28.53 58.18 20.51
N SER A 906 29.57 58.82 21.06
CA SER A 906 30.59 58.12 21.84
C SER A 906 30.07 57.68 23.20
N SER A 907 30.03 56.36 23.44
CA SER A 907 29.84 55.81 24.78
C SER A 907 31.22 55.55 25.40
N LEU A 908 31.69 56.53 26.18
CA LEU A 908 32.95 56.54 26.96
C LEU A 908 33.28 55.21 27.67
N GLY A 909 32.26 54.44 28.07
CA GLY A 909 32.45 53.13 28.68
C GLY A 909 33.16 52.10 27.79
N TYR A 910 32.96 52.13 26.47
CA TYR A 910 33.57 51.15 25.56
C TYR A 910 35.02 51.49 25.19
N LEU A 911 35.35 52.78 25.18
CA LEU A 911 36.73 53.25 25.05
C LEU A 911 37.63 52.72 26.17
N GLN A 912 37.09 52.51 27.38
CA GLN A 912 37.83 51.94 28.50
C GLN A 912 38.12 50.44 28.35
N GLU A 913 37.20 49.69 27.73
CA GLU A 913 37.37 48.26 27.48
C GLU A 913 38.30 47.98 26.28
N PHE A 914 38.52 49.00 25.44
CA PHE A 914 39.29 48.92 24.22
C PHE A 914 40.73 49.40 24.42
N GLN A 915 41.72 48.54 24.20
CA GLN A 915 43.14 48.89 24.31
C GLN A 915 43.69 49.58 23.03
N ALA A 916 43.01 50.62 22.54
CA ALA A 916 43.56 51.43 21.45
C ALA A 916 44.87 52.10 21.88
N SER A 917 45.79 52.28 20.94
CA SER A 917 47.05 52.96 21.18
C SER A 917 46.94 54.47 20.93
N THR A 918 46.13 54.83 19.93
CA THR A 918 46.05 56.21 19.43
C THR A 918 44.61 56.59 19.11
N LEU A 919 44.28 57.86 19.34
CA LEU A 919 43.01 58.47 18.95
C LEU A 919 43.28 59.60 17.94
N LYS A 920 42.63 59.54 16.79
CA LYS A 920 42.69 60.58 15.75
C LYS A 920 41.50 61.53 15.89
N ILE A 921 41.77 62.83 15.99
CA ILE A 921 40.74 63.88 16.06
C ILE A 921 40.35 64.27 14.65
N ASP A 922 39.07 64.12 14.31
CA ASP A 922 38.55 64.43 12.98
C ASP A 922 38.82 65.89 12.56
N ARG A 923 39.13 66.04 11.28
CA ARG A 923 39.42 67.32 10.62
C ARG A 923 38.33 68.36 10.83
N SER A 924 37.05 67.99 10.92
CA SER A 924 35.96 68.96 11.08
C SER A 924 36.03 69.71 12.41
N PHE A 925 36.67 69.16 13.44
CA PHE A 925 36.92 69.85 14.71
C PHE A 925 38.13 70.78 14.60
N ILE A 926 39.23 70.29 14.03
CA ILE A 926 40.46 71.05 13.87
C ILE A 926 40.26 72.29 13.00
N GLN A 927 39.49 72.17 11.91
CA GLN A 927 39.20 73.33 11.03
C GLN A 927 38.43 74.45 11.71
N ARG A 928 37.61 74.14 12.72
CA ARG A 928 36.72 75.11 13.40
C ARG A 928 37.24 75.57 14.75
N MET A 929 38.30 74.94 15.28
CA MET A 929 38.74 75.14 16.67
C MET A 929 39.09 76.60 17.01
N LEU A 930 39.71 77.35 16.09
CA LEU A 930 40.12 78.73 16.35
C LEU A 930 38.97 79.75 16.18
N GLN A 931 37.87 79.34 15.56
CA GLN A 931 36.73 80.21 15.25
C GLN A 931 35.52 79.95 16.16
N ASP A 932 35.44 78.76 16.77
CA ASP A 932 34.36 78.35 17.67
C ASP A 932 34.93 77.89 19.01
N THR A 933 34.64 78.66 20.06
CA THR A 933 35.08 78.38 21.43
C THR A 933 34.54 77.04 21.95
N LYS A 934 33.37 76.58 21.50
CA LYS A 934 32.86 75.25 21.85
C LYS A 934 33.67 74.14 21.20
N CYS A 935 34.03 74.33 19.93
CA CYS A 935 34.88 73.40 19.20
C CYS A 935 36.27 73.30 19.83
N LEU A 936 36.84 74.44 20.25
CA LEU A 936 38.11 74.49 20.98
C LEU A 936 38.08 73.68 22.28
N GLU A 937 37.05 73.87 23.11
CA GLU A 937 36.90 73.12 24.37
C GLU A 937 36.64 71.62 24.13
N LEU A 938 35.95 71.26 23.05
CA LEU A 938 35.81 69.86 22.65
C LEU A 938 37.16 69.22 22.30
N VAL A 939 37.97 69.86 21.46
CA VAL A 939 39.32 69.39 21.11
C VAL A 939 40.18 69.23 22.38
N ARG A 940 40.16 70.21 23.29
CA ARG A 940 40.87 70.11 24.59
C ARG A 940 40.40 68.93 25.43
N THR A 941 39.09 68.69 25.47
CA THR A 941 38.48 67.59 26.22
C THR A 941 38.88 66.24 25.64
N ILE A 942 38.87 66.10 24.31
CA ILE A 942 39.29 64.88 23.61
C ILE A 942 40.75 64.56 23.93
N ILE A 943 41.65 65.54 23.84
CA ILE A 943 43.08 65.37 24.16
C ILE A 943 43.24 64.90 25.62
N THR A 944 42.60 65.60 26.56
CA THR A 944 42.68 65.26 27.99
C THR A 944 42.14 63.85 28.26
N MET A 945 41.04 63.48 27.61
CA MET A 945 40.43 62.16 27.74
C MET A 945 41.34 61.05 27.22
N ALA A 946 41.92 61.21 26.03
CA ALA A 946 42.84 60.24 25.44
C ALA A 946 44.03 59.98 26.38
N HIS A 947 44.65 61.03 26.91
CA HIS A 947 45.76 60.89 27.86
C HIS A 947 45.35 60.18 29.15
N ASN A 948 44.15 60.45 29.69
CA ASN A 948 43.64 59.74 30.87
C ASN A 948 43.39 58.25 30.63
N LEU A 949 43.17 57.85 29.37
CA LEU A 949 43.04 56.45 28.96
C LEU A 949 44.39 55.83 28.54
N GLY A 950 45.48 56.60 28.59
CA GLY A 950 46.82 56.14 28.18
C GLY A 950 47.02 56.05 26.66
N MET A 951 46.21 56.76 25.87
CA MET A 951 46.30 56.82 24.42
C MET A 951 47.05 58.07 23.97
N THR A 952 47.80 57.98 22.87
CA THR A 952 48.36 59.16 22.18
C THR A 952 47.34 59.79 21.24
N VAL A 953 47.53 61.04 20.84
CA VAL A 953 46.60 61.79 20.00
C VAL A 953 47.23 62.22 18.68
N VAL A 954 46.50 61.99 17.58
CA VAL A 954 46.80 62.55 16.27
C VAL A 954 45.72 63.57 15.92
N ALA A 955 46.10 64.82 15.61
CA ALA A 955 45.15 65.81 15.11
C ALA A 955 45.19 65.87 13.58
N GLU A 956 44.03 65.66 12.95
CA GLU A 956 43.93 65.63 11.49
C GLU A 956 43.47 66.94 10.86
N GLY A 957 43.88 67.17 9.62
CA GLY A 957 43.45 68.33 8.85
C GLY A 957 44.02 69.65 9.38
N VAL A 958 45.22 69.62 9.95
CA VAL A 958 45.96 70.83 10.31
C VAL A 958 46.40 71.56 9.03
N GLU A 959 45.91 72.78 8.85
CA GLU A 959 46.13 73.59 7.64
C GLU A 959 46.82 74.93 7.94
N GLU A 960 46.68 75.43 9.18
CA GLU A 960 47.19 76.73 9.61
C GLU A 960 48.22 76.59 10.74
N LYS A 961 49.17 77.52 10.81
CA LYS A 961 50.26 77.47 11.79
C LYS A 961 49.75 77.70 13.21
N GLU A 962 48.74 78.55 13.34
CA GLU A 962 48.05 78.87 14.60
C GLU A 962 47.37 77.63 15.19
N GLN A 963 46.85 76.72 14.35
CA GLN A 963 46.29 75.43 14.79
C GLN A 963 47.39 74.53 15.36
N GLN A 964 48.53 74.44 14.66
CA GLN A 964 49.70 73.68 15.13
C GLN A 964 50.21 74.21 16.48
N GLU A 965 50.38 75.53 16.63
CA GLU A 965 50.88 76.15 17.85
C GLU A 965 49.97 75.82 19.04
N TRP A 966 48.65 75.95 18.88
CA TRP A 966 47.71 75.60 19.94
C TRP A 966 47.69 74.11 20.28
N LEU A 967 47.70 73.22 19.27
CA LEU A 967 47.71 71.77 19.49
C LEU A 967 48.98 71.31 20.21
N THR A 968 50.11 71.96 19.93
CA THR A 968 51.38 71.73 20.63
C THR A 968 51.27 72.15 22.11
N GLU A 969 50.70 73.33 22.39
CA GLU A 969 50.46 73.79 23.78
C GLU A 969 49.49 72.89 24.55
N ALA A 970 48.48 72.34 23.86
CA ALA A 970 47.51 71.42 24.44
C ALA A 970 48.09 70.02 24.72
N GLY A 971 49.32 69.75 24.27
CA GLY A 971 50.02 68.48 24.51
C GLY A 971 49.69 67.36 23.54
N CYS A 972 49.17 67.66 22.35
CA CYS A 972 48.98 66.66 21.29
C CYS A 972 50.35 66.16 20.77
N GLU A 973 50.49 64.85 20.55
CA GLU A 973 51.77 64.25 20.18
C GLU A 973 52.04 64.26 18.66
N TYR A 974 50.99 64.06 17.86
CA TYR A 974 51.11 63.89 16.41
C TYR A 974 50.18 64.80 15.62
N LEU A 975 50.66 65.32 14.50
CA LEU A 975 49.85 66.14 13.58
C LEU A 975 49.87 65.57 12.17
N GLN A 976 48.72 65.69 11.50
CA GLN A 976 48.55 65.34 10.10
C GLN A 976 47.71 66.41 9.40
N GLY A 977 48.13 66.86 8.22
CA GLY A 977 47.36 67.86 7.48
C GLY A 977 48.14 68.53 6.35
N TYR A 978 47.44 69.40 5.61
CA TYR A 978 48.00 70.06 4.42
C TYR A 978 49.03 71.14 4.73
N LEU A 979 49.12 71.59 6.00
CA LEU A 979 50.22 72.44 6.45
C LEU A 979 51.59 71.80 6.16
N PHE A 980 51.69 70.48 6.30
CA PHE A 980 52.93 69.73 6.07
C PHE A 980 53.01 69.20 4.64
N SER A 981 52.02 68.41 4.24
CA SER A 981 51.91 67.91 2.86
C SER A 981 50.51 67.39 2.58
N ARG A 982 50.11 67.50 1.31
CA ARG A 982 49.02 66.69 0.76
C ARG A 982 49.45 65.23 0.62
N PRO A 983 48.53 64.26 0.47
CA PRO A 983 48.87 62.87 0.18
C PRO A 983 49.68 62.74 -1.12
N LEU A 984 50.87 62.16 -1.02
CA LEU A 984 51.85 62.06 -2.12
C LEU A 984 51.95 60.64 -2.68
N PRO A 985 52.24 60.45 -3.97
CA PRO A 985 52.69 59.15 -4.46
C PRO A 985 53.99 58.71 -3.76
N ALA A 986 54.29 57.41 -3.81
CA ALA A 986 55.39 56.79 -3.05
C ALA A 986 56.76 57.45 -3.28
N ASP A 987 57.11 57.77 -4.52
CA ASP A 987 58.38 58.39 -4.90
C ASP A 987 58.56 59.80 -4.28
N GLN A 988 57.48 60.59 -4.25
CA GLN A 988 57.49 61.92 -3.66
C GLN A 988 57.48 61.87 -2.13
N ALA A 989 56.77 60.90 -1.54
CA ALA A 989 56.80 60.66 -0.10
C ALA A 989 58.20 60.24 0.37
N GLU A 990 58.89 59.40 -0.41
CA GLU A 990 60.27 59.00 -0.16
C GLU A 990 61.24 60.19 -0.21
N ALA A 991 61.12 61.05 -1.22
CA ALA A 991 61.93 62.26 -1.32
C ALA A 991 61.65 63.24 -0.16
N LEU A 992 60.41 63.31 0.33
CA LEU A 992 60.07 64.11 1.51
C LEU A 992 60.72 63.52 2.77
N LEU A 993 60.65 62.20 2.94
CA LEU A 993 61.28 61.50 4.06
C LEU A 993 62.80 61.73 4.07
N GLU A 994 63.47 61.53 2.94
CA GLU A 994 64.91 61.75 2.78
C GLU A 994 65.33 63.19 3.14
N ARG A 995 64.59 64.20 2.70
CA ARG A 995 64.84 65.60 3.05
C ARG A 995 64.72 65.86 4.55
N THR A 996 63.74 65.24 5.19
CA THR A 996 63.45 65.46 6.62
C THR A 996 64.50 64.78 7.50
N LEU A 997 64.93 63.57 7.13
CA LEU A 997 66.03 62.86 7.78
C LEU A 997 67.36 63.64 7.65
N ASN A 998 67.67 64.14 6.45
CA ASN A 998 68.87 64.94 6.21
C ASN A 998 68.87 66.29 6.95
N ALA A 999 67.72 66.97 7.04
CA ALA A 999 67.60 68.24 7.77
C ALA A 999 67.81 68.08 9.29
N ALA A 1000 67.37 66.95 9.86
CA ALA A 1000 67.56 66.64 11.27
C ALA A 1000 69.03 66.32 11.64
N LEU A 1001 69.78 65.70 10.73
CA LEU A 1001 71.23 65.47 10.88
C LEU A 1001 72.01 66.80 10.92
N PHE A 1002 71.62 67.81 10.11
CA PHE A 1002 72.25 69.14 10.13
C PHE A 1002 71.93 69.98 11.39
N GLN A 1003 70.80 69.74 12.08
CA GLN A 1003 70.51 70.40 13.36
C GLN A 1003 71.27 69.78 14.54
N GLN A 1004 71.49 68.45 14.55
CA GLN A 1004 72.30 67.79 15.59
C GLN A 1004 73.80 68.17 15.52
N GLU A 1005 74.37 68.41 14.33
CA GLU A 1005 75.75 68.91 14.19
C GLU A 1005 75.93 70.37 14.68
N ARG A 1006 74.88 71.21 14.61
CA ARG A 1006 74.93 72.58 15.15
C ARG A 1006 74.86 72.63 16.67
N VAL A 1007 74.08 71.74 17.30
CA VAL A 1007 73.98 71.66 18.77
C VAL A 1007 75.26 71.08 19.38
N THR A 1008 75.93 70.14 18.72
CA THR A 1008 77.21 69.58 19.18
C THR A 1008 78.41 70.52 18.97
N ARG A 1009 78.37 71.45 18.00
CA ARG A 1009 79.41 72.49 17.82
C ARG A 1009 79.14 73.80 18.58
N GLY A 1010 77.93 74.02 19.08
CA GLY A 1010 77.57 75.21 19.88
C GLY A 1010 77.85 75.10 21.39
N GLY A 1011 78.36 73.97 21.87
CA GLY A 1011 78.68 73.69 23.28
C GLY A 1011 80.15 73.91 23.69
N GLN A 1012 80.96 74.56 22.84
CA GLN A 1012 82.25 75.14 23.23
C GLN A 1012 82.28 76.62 22.81
N GLY A 1013 81.86 77.48 23.72
CA GLY A 1013 81.87 78.94 23.58
C GLY A 1013 81.45 79.59 24.89
#